data_AF-A0A8T3Y6P0-F1
#
_entry.id   AF-A0A8T3Y6P0-F1
#
_cell.length_a   1.000
_cell.length_b   1.000
_cell.length_c   1.000
_cell.angle_alpha   90.00
_cell.angle_beta   90.00
_cell.angle_gamma   90.00
#
_symmetry.space_group_name_H-M   'P 1'
#
loop_
_entity.id
_entity.type
_entity.pdbx_description
1 polymer ?
#
loop_
_entity_poly.entity_id
_entity_poly.type
_entity_poly.pdbx_seq_one_letter_code
_entity_poly.pdbx_strand_id
1 'polypeptide(L)'
;MKKEDDSLHDYHQTPVHTYASSVQQYIDSSLGRGQRSKAATAYQELLDFYKRHLSLLSSTEAADLHTRLTRMHRQISSPSEGAWQKPAAIIIGLLFLFTFFVFLQPGILGLLGFEETQVISQNLNLYLSNSSEITLQLQGAPGSIFVSGAVYGNGTAKVEIASNGIRKVLYESTSSGTAINAIINETVTQELRTFDRTCLETCALENTTTEVTLIVELTDAIIRLDNITYSVAAANRPPEFTRNVTRITFKQNETYQFTASQLFVDPENDELTITVTSADKITADQSGDTITLRPERTFAGTRLLGVLATDGENVVREEIHVEVLRVTTAYVDERVQNTLDLKDTVPVIIILHENISDGKKSRETLQEKKQRLDTDKNEVLDDLQLPRRGAVLPSVLTINTSTIPVLVMNVSEAGFETLQSNPLIKGIYLDEDFAVSTQDSVPKIGAPLVWSDVGVTGEGVGVCVLDTGIDATHPAFQSRVSGGYDFVNDDPDPTDDSADSHGTHVSGIVVAVAPGAHIVPVKVCNANGTCKASKILAGIDYCTQQASALNITAISGSIGDGKIHTATDCPEFLEPALDAASSQGVTPVFATGNDAAGFGVNYPACSTLTIGAGASDKNDNLWPNTNQGPLLDILAPGVDINSTIVGEMYGVRSGTSPAVPHVTGTIALLRQAKPSLANTDEI
;
A
#
# COMPACT_ATOMS: atom_id res chain seq x y z
N MET A 1 -73.26 39.40 5.79
CA MET A 1 -73.95 38.98 7.04
C MET A 1 -73.77 37.47 7.13
N LYS A 2 -72.87 36.97 8.00
CA LYS A 2 -73.18 36.42 9.35
C LYS A 2 -74.32 35.37 9.27
N LYS A 3 -74.21 34.13 9.77
CA LYS A 3 -73.47 33.54 10.91
C LYS A 3 -73.59 31.99 10.81
N GLU A 4 -72.54 31.22 11.11
CA GLU A 4 -72.35 30.37 12.33
C GLU A 4 -73.40 29.26 12.52
N ASP A 5 -73.00 27.99 12.65
CA ASP A 5 -72.66 27.44 13.97
C ASP A 5 -71.90 26.10 13.91
N ASP A 6 -71.15 25.85 14.97
CA ASP A 6 -70.10 24.86 15.27
C ASP A 6 -70.60 23.51 15.82
N SER A 7 -69.62 22.60 16.03
CA SER A 7 -69.53 21.57 17.11
C SER A 7 -69.94 20.13 16.76
N LEU A 8 -69.29 19.03 17.18
CA LEU A 8 -68.01 18.71 17.84
C LEU A 8 -67.91 17.15 17.99
N HIS A 9 -66.68 16.63 18.19
CA HIS A 9 -66.22 15.29 18.68
C HIS A 9 -65.81 14.26 17.60
N ASP A 10 -64.56 13.81 17.38
CA ASP A 10 -63.23 13.73 18.06
C ASP A 10 -62.81 12.29 18.49
N TYR A 11 -61.48 12.02 18.41
CA TYR A 11 -60.63 10.85 18.75
C TYR A 11 -60.49 9.70 17.71
N HIS A 12 -59.32 9.31 17.15
CA HIS A 12 -57.89 9.61 17.36
C HIS A 12 -57.05 9.26 16.10
N GLN A 13 -56.25 10.21 15.59
CA GLN A 13 -54.92 10.07 14.94
C GLN A 13 -53.95 10.82 15.89
N THR A 14 -52.68 10.54 16.16
CA THR A 14 -51.48 10.03 15.45
C THR A 14 -50.41 9.74 16.55
N PRO A 15 -49.23 9.09 16.34
CA PRO A 15 -48.09 9.78 15.70
C PRO A 15 -47.04 8.88 15.00
N VAL A 16 -46.69 9.20 13.73
CA VAL A 16 -45.33 8.97 13.19
C VAL A 16 -44.83 10.28 12.62
N HIS A 17 -44.45 11.18 13.53
CA HIS A 17 -43.84 12.48 13.25
C HIS A 17 -42.52 12.54 14.03
N THR A 18 -41.42 12.11 13.41
CA THR A 18 -40.02 12.56 13.63
C THR A 18 -39.03 11.59 12.98
N TYR A 19 -38.70 11.79 11.69
CA TYR A 19 -37.45 11.29 11.07
C TYR A 19 -37.23 11.89 9.67
N ALA A 20 -38.26 12.51 9.07
CA ALA A 20 -38.19 13.14 7.76
C ALA A 20 -37.60 14.56 7.74
N SER A 21 -37.42 15.22 8.89
CA SER A 21 -36.99 16.63 8.95
C SER A 21 -35.47 16.82 9.05
N SER A 22 -34.73 15.83 9.57
CA SER A 22 -33.29 15.94 9.86
C SER A 22 -32.40 15.50 8.70
N VAL A 23 -32.90 14.65 7.79
CA VAL A 23 -32.17 14.20 6.60
C VAL A 23 -32.14 15.30 5.51
N GLN A 24 -33.15 16.18 5.52
CA GLN A 24 -33.29 17.29 4.58
C GLN A 24 -32.16 18.33 4.69
N GLN A 25 -31.57 18.51 5.88
CA GLN A 25 -30.55 19.53 6.12
C GLN A 25 -29.12 19.04 5.82
N TYR A 26 -28.88 17.72 5.80
CA TYR A 26 -27.55 17.16 5.54
C TYR A 26 -27.27 16.97 4.04
N ILE A 27 -28.32 16.75 3.24
CA ILE A 27 -28.24 16.59 1.79
C ILE A 27 -27.87 17.90 1.07
N ASP A 28 -28.18 19.05 1.66
CA ASP A 28 -27.97 20.36 1.02
C ASP A 28 -26.49 20.80 0.90
N SER A 29 -25.52 20.04 1.42
CA SER A 29 -24.12 20.51 1.53
C SER A 29 -23.02 19.75 0.75
N SER A 30 -23.24 18.54 0.20
CA SER A 30 -22.06 17.63 0.04
C SER A 30 -21.68 17.08 -1.36
N LEU A 31 -22.39 17.30 -2.48
CA LEU A 31 -22.00 16.62 -3.75
C LEU A 31 -21.87 17.53 -4.99
N GLY A 32 -20.66 17.55 -5.57
CA GLY A 32 -20.26 18.37 -6.72
C GLY A 32 -20.48 17.74 -8.11
N ARG A 33 -20.33 18.56 -9.15
CA ARG A 33 -20.69 18.30 -10.57
C ARG A 33 -20.16 16.98 -11.17
N GLY A 34 -19.06 16.42 -10.67
CA GLY A 34 -18.43 15.19 -11.19
C GLY A 34 -19.19 13.88 -10.91
N GLN A 35 -20.02 13.82 -9.86
CA GLN A 35 -20.77 12.59 -9.52
C GLN A 35 -22.05 12.39 -10.33
N ARG A 36 -22.51 13.44 -11.04
CA ARG A 36 -23.72 13.40 -11.89
C ARG A 36 -23.52 12.58 -13.17
N SER A 37 -22.31 12.57 -13.72
CA SER A 37 -21.97 11.77 -14.90
C SER A 37 -21.96 10.27 -14.60
N LYS A 38 -21.43 9.88 -13.43
CA LYS A 38 -21.32 8.47 -13.03
C LYS A 38 -22.69 7.81 -12.77
N ALA A 39 -23.63 8.56 -12.18
CA ALA A 39 -25.00 8.08 -11.98
C ALA A 39 -25.75 7.89 -13.31
N ALA A 40 -25.51 8.77 -14.30
CA ALA A 40 -26.07 8.63 -15.64
C ALA A 40 -25.49 7.42 -16.40
N THR A 41 -24.20 7.13 -16.25
CA THR A 41 -23.54 5.95 -16.82
C THR A 41 -24.07 4.65 -16.21
N ALA A 42 -24.16 4.58 -14.87
CA ALA A 42 -24.66 3.39 -14.16
C ALA A 42 -26.12 3.08 -14.52
N TYR A 43 -26.96 4.11 -14.70
CA TYR A 43 -28.34 3.92 -15.14
C TYR A 43 -28.42 3.36 -16.57
N GLN A 44 -27.52 3.77 -17.45
CA GLN A 44 -27.54 3.34 -18.85
C GLN A 44 -27.03 1.91 -19.05
N GLU A 45 -26.06 1.49 -18.25
CA GLU A 45 -25.63 0.08 -18.18
C GLU A 45 -26.76 -0.84 -17.70
N LEU A 46 -27.55 -0.39 -16.72
CA LEU A 46 -28.70 -1.14 -16.19
C LEU A 46 -29.84 -1.26 -17.23
N LEU A 47 -30.08 -0.20 -18.02
CA LEU A 47 -31.08 -0.20 -19.10
C LEU A 47 -30.67 -1.16 -20.23
N ASP A 48 -29.38 -1.20 -20.58
CA ASP A 48 -28.86 -2.10 -21.62
C ASP A 48 -28.78 -3.55 -21.14
N PHE A 49 -28.52 -3.79 -19.85
CA PHE A 49 -28.68 -5.12 -19.24
C PHE A 49 -30.13 -5.62 -19.35
N TYR A 50 -31.10 -4.75 -19.06
CA TYR A 50 -32.53 -5.08 -19.10
C TYR A 50 -33.02 -5.38 -20.53
N LYS A 51 -32.66 -4.54 -21.52
CA LYS A 51 -32.99 -4.76 -22.94
C LYS A 51 -32.47 -6.09 -23.48
N ARG A 52 -31.32 -6.56 -22.98
CA ARG A 52 -30.71 -7.84 -23.39
C ARG A 52 -31.44 -9.08 -22.86
N HIS A 53 -32.24 -8.94 -21.79
CA HIS A 53 -32.92 -10.07 -21.12
C HIS A 53 -34.45 -10.03 -21.27
N LEU A 54 -34.97 -9.15 -22.13
CA LEU A 54 -36.41 -8.92 -22.34
C LEU A 54 -37.12 -10.07 -23.08
N SER A 55 -36.38 -11.05 -23.60
CA SER A 55 -36.93 -12.24 -24.30
C SER A 55 -37.54 -13.30 -23.37
N LEU A 56 -37.45 -13.10 -22.04
CA LEU A 56 -37.88 -14.07 -21.02
C LEU A 56 -39.18 -13.70 -20.30
N LEU A 57 -39.86 -12.61 -20.69
CA LEU A 57 -41.08 -12.11 -20.04
C LEU A 57 -42.30 -12.19 -20.99
N SER A 58 -43.49 -12.41 -20.42
CA SER A 58 -44.75 -12.38 -21.18
C SER A 58 -45.01 -10.99 -21.79
N SER A 59 -45.60 -10.93 -22.99
CA SER A 59 -45.64 -9.73 -23.84
C SER A 59 -46.37 -8.52 -23.23
N THR A 60 -47.26 -8.74 -22.27
CA THR A 60 -48.04 -7.70 -21.60
C THR A 60 -47.32 -7.05 -20.41
N GLU A 61 -46.51 -7.81 -19.67
CA GLU A 61 -45.79 -7.30 -18.48
C GLU A 61 -44.51 -6.56 -18.87
N ALA A 62 -43.85 -7.04 -19.94
CA ALA A 62 -42.69 -6.39 -20.53
C ALA A 62 -43.02 -4.97 -21.08
N ALA A 63 -44.22 -4.78 -21.61
CA ALA A 63 -44.66 -3.50 -22.20
C ALA A 63 -44.97 -2.42 -21.16
N ASP A 64 -45.60 -2.76 -20.03
CA ASP A 64 -45.89 -1.81 -18.94
C ASP A 64 -44.60 -1.33 -18.26
N LEU A 65 -43.69 -2.26 -17.99
CA LEU A 65 -42.42 -1.93 -17.34
C LEU A 65 -41.49 -1.11 -18.24
N HIS A 66 -41.40 -1.44 -19.53
CA HIS A 66 -40.64 -0.66 -20.51
C HIS A 66 -41.16 0.78 -20.63
N THR A 67 -42.48 0.96 -20.62
CA THR A 67 -43.13 2.29 -20.69
C THR A 67 -42.81 3.14 -19.45
N ARG A 68 -42.79 2.52 -18.26
CA ARG A 68 -42.47 3.19 -16.99
C ARG A 68 -41.00 3.59 -16.88
N LEU A 69 -40.08 2.71 -17.28
CA LEU A 69 -38.63 2.98 -17.28
C LEU A 69 -38.24 4.08 -18.29
N THR A 70 -38.88 4.09 -19.46
CA THR A 70 -38.62 5.09 -20.51
C THR A 70 -39.13 6.48 -20.11
N ARG A 71 -40.24 6.57 -19.36
CA ARG A 71 -40.71 7.83 -18.76
C ARG A 71 -39.75 8.38 -17.71
N MET A 72 -39.19 7.53 -16.84
CA MET A 72 -38.21 7.93 -15.83
C MET A 72 -36.91 8.44 -16.47
N HIS A 73 -36.41 7.76 -17.51
CA HIS A 73 -35.20 8.20 -18.22
C HIS A 73 -35.36 9.61 -18.81
N ARG A 74 -36.51 9.91 -19.44
CA ARG A 74 -36.83 11.25 -19.98
C ARG A 74 -36.90 12.36 -18.94
N GLN A 75 -37.29 12.03 -17.70
CA GLN A 75 -37.36 13.00 -16.60
C GLN A 75 -35.98 13.33 -15.99
N ILE A 76 -35.01 12.42 -16.11
CA ILE A 76 -33.64 12.61 -15.61
C ILE A 76 -32.78 13.42 -16.61
N SER A 77 -33.17 13.52 -17.88
CA SER A 77 -32.32 14.02 -18.97
C SER A 77 -32.71 15.39 -19.58
N SER A 78 -33.64 16.17 -19.00
CA SER A 78 -33.99 17.51 -19.54
C SER A 78 -33.32 18.68 -18.78
N PRO A 79 -32.85 19.75 -19.47
CA PRO A 79 -32.21 20.89 -18.83
C PRO A 79 -33.07 22.16 -18.90
N SER A 80 -33.82 22.51 -17.85
CA SER A 80 -34.11 23.91 -17.52
C SER A 80 -34.71 24.11 -16.12
N GLU A 81 -34.01 24.98 -15.38
CA GLU A 81 -34.39 25.89 -14.28
C GLU A 81 -35.63 25.64 -13.41
N GLY A 82 -35.38 25.61 -12.09
CA GLY A 82 -36.37 25.97 -11.06
C GLY A 82 -36.82 24.82 -10.15
N ALA A 83 -36.37 24.87 -8.90
CA ALA A 83 -36.96 24.23 -7.71
C ALA A 83 -37.26 22.71 -7.76
N TRP A 84 -36.35 21.99 -7.11
CA TRP A 84 -36.53 20.74 -6.36
C TRP A 84 -37.96 20.20 -6.20
N GLN A 85 -38.17 18.95 -6.61
CA GLN A 85 -38.42 17.85 -5.67
C GLN A 85 -38.45 16.48 -6.37
N LYS A 86 -37.60 15.57 -5.84
CA LYS A 86 -37.69 14.08 -5.89
C LYS A 86 -37.33 13.44 -7.25
N PRO A 87 -36.50 12.35 -7.29
CA PRO A 87 -36.65 11.16 -6.43
C PRO A 87 -35.35 10.44 -6.02
N ALA A 88 -35.12 10.23 -4.71
CA ALA A 88 -34.18 9.20 -4.19
C ALA A 88 -34.90 8.02 -3.48
N ALA A 89 -36.21 8.12 -3.26
CA ALA A 89 -37.03 7.03 -2.73
C ALA A 89 -37.24 5.88 -3.74
N ILE A 90 -37.03 6.14 -5.04
CA ILE A 90 -37.22 5.14 -6.09
C ILE A 90 -36.03 4.16 -6.16
N ILE A 91 -34.80 4.61 -5.85
CA ILE A 91 -33.60 3.77 -5.93
C ILE A 91 -33.51 2.80 -4.74
N ILE A 92 -33.93 3.22 -3.54
CA ILE A 92 -33.99 2.34 -2.36
C ILE A 92 -35.15 1.33 -2.51
N GLY A 93 -36.28 1.74 -3.12
CA GLY A 93 -37.36 0.82 -3.49
C GLY A 93 -36.96 -0.20 -4.56
N LEU A 94 -36.13 0.21 -5.54
CA LEU A 94 -35.60 -0.66 -6.59
C LEU A 94 -34.53 -1.63 -6.06
N LEU A 95 -33.69 -1.21 -5.09
CA LEU A 95 -32.76 -2.12 -4.40
C LEU A 95 -33.50 -3.16 -3.55
N PHE A 96 -34.60 -2.79 -2.91
CA PHE A 96 -35.46 -3.74 -2.18
C PHE A 96 -36.16 -4.73 -3.13
N LEU A 97 -36.65 -4.26 -4.28
CA LEU A 97 -37.21 -5.12 -5.35
C LEU A 97 -36.13 -6.00 -5.99
N PHE A 98 -34.89 -5.52 -6.11
CA PHE A 98 -33.77 -6.29 -6.62
C PHE A 98 -33.36 -7.39 -5.64
N THR A 99 -33.33 -7.12 -4.33
CA THR A 99 -33.18 -8.19 -3.34
C THR A 99 -34.38 -9.15 -3.35
N PHE A 100 -35.61 -8.66 -3.49
CA PHE A 100 -36.81 -9.51 -3.54
C PHE A 100 -36.85 -10.42 -4.80
N PHE A 101 -36.29 -9.97 -5.93
CA PHE A 101 -36.20 -10.76 -7.17
C PHE A 101 -34.96 -11.67 -7.25
N VAL A 102 -33.81 -11.26 -6.68
CA VAL A 102 -32.59 -12.08 -6.62
C VAL A 102 -32.76 -13.26 -5.66
N PHE A 103 -33.59 -13.13 -4.61
CA PHE A 103 -33.93 -14.24 -3.72
C PHE A 103 -35.06 -15.16 -4.22
N LEU A 104 -35.64 -14.90 -5.41
CA LEU A 104 -36.72 -15.70 -6.01
C LEU A 104 -36.43 -16.20 -7.44
N GLN A 105 -35.15 -16.43 -7.77
CA GLN A 105 -34.74 -17.29 -8.88
C GLN A 105 -34.21 -18.64 -8.37
N PRO A 106 -34.30 -19.74 -9.14
CA PRO A 106 -34.38 -21.13 -8.66
C PRO A 106 -33.10 -21.72 -8.03
N GLY A 107 -32.10 -20.91 -7.70
CA GLY A 107 -30.79 -21.36 -7.21
C GLY A 107 -30.75 -21.86 -5.76
N ILE A 108 -31.86 -21.78 -5.00
CA ILE A 108 -31.96 -22.31 -3.63
C ILE A 108 -32.90 -23.53 -3.56
N LEU A 109 -33.41 -24.03 -4.69
CA LEU A 109 -34.10 -25.34 -4.72
C LEU A 109 -33.14 -26.53 -4.85
N GLY A 110 -31.87 -26.29 -5.23
CA GLY A 110 -30.84 -27.33 -5.26
C GLY A 110 -30.29 -27.73 -3.88
N LEU A 111 -30.56 -26.94 -2.84
CA LEU A 111 -30.05 -27.17 -1.48
C LEU A 111 -30.88 -28.18 -0.65
N LEU A 112 -31.91 -28.78 -1.24
CA LEU A 112 -32.80 -29.71 -0.53
C LEU A 112 -33.02 -31.05 -1.26
N GLY A 113 -32.23 -31.36 -2.30
CA GLY A 113 -32.28 -32.69 -2.95
C GLY A 113 -33.69 -33.11 -3.39
N PHE A 114 -34.54 -32.17 -3.80
CA PHE A 114 -35.90 -32.49 -4.21
C PHE A 114 -35.88 -33.13 -5.60
N GLU A 115 -36.36 -34.37 -5.67
CA GLU A 115 -36.76 -35.01 -6.94
C GLU A 115 -37.68 -34.08 -7.74
N GLU A 116 -37.26 -33.71 -8.96
CA GLU A 116 -38.12 -32.92 -9.84
C GLU A 116 -39.23 -33.83 -10.38
N THR A 117 -40.46 -33.61 -9.91
CA THR A 117 -41.64 -34.35 -10.39
C THR A 117 -42.04 -33.80 -11.75
N GLN A 118 -41.75 -34.55 -12.80
CA GLN A 118 -42.21 -34.30 -14.16
C GLN A 118 -43.64 -34.82 -14.34
N VAL A 119 -44.45 -34.02 -15.03
CA VAL A 119 -45.88 -34.29 -15.23
C VAL A 119 -46.07 -34.88 -16.63
N ILE A 120 -46.53 -36.14 -16.73
CA ILE A 120 -46.86 -36.74 -18.05
C ILE A 120 -48.23 -36.24 -18.50
N SER A 121 -49.23 -36.23 -17.61
CA SER A 121 -50.56 -35.72 -17.92
C SER A 121 -51.35 -35.39 -16.66
N GLN A 122 -51.87 -34.16 -16.56
CA GLN A 122 -52.84 -33.73 -15.53
C GLN A 122 -54.26 -33.70 -16.10
N ASN A 123 -55.26 -34.03 -15.29
CA ASN A 123 -56.68 -34.04 -15.64
C ASN A 123 -57.02 -35.01 -16.78
N LEU A 124 -56.35 -36.17 -16.80
CA LEU A 124 -56.46 -37.16 -17.87
C LEU A 124 -57.92 -37.62 -18.08
N ASN A 125 -58.69 -37.78 -16.98
CA ASN A 125 -60.10 -38.18 -16.98
C ASN A 125 -60.38 -39.40 -17.91
N LEU A 126 -59.44 -40.34 -17.98
CA LEU A 126 -59.52 -41.48 -18.89
C LEU A 126 -60.30 -42.61 -18.21
N TYR A 127 -61.45 -42.96 -18.79
CA TYR A 127 -62.29 -44.06 -18.32
C TYR A 127 -62.02 -45.33 -19.13
N LEU A 128 -61.61 -46.39 -18.45
CA LEU A 128 -61.37 -47.70 -19.04
C LEU A 128 -62.39 -48.69 -18.48
N SER A 129 -63.12 -49.37 -19.37
CA SER A 129 -64.08 -50.42 -19.02
C SER A 129 -63.61 -51.83 -19.38
N ASN A 130 -62.44 -51.94 -20.03
CA ASN A 130 -61.81 -53.20 -20.45
C ASN A 130 -60.31 -53.15 -20.12
N SER A 131 -59.69 -54.32 -19.92
CA SER A 131 -58.24 -54.41 -19.76
C SER A 131 -57.50 -53.78 -20.94
N SER A 132 -56.50 -52.94 -20.65
CA SER A 132 -55.83 -52.09 -21.62
C SER A 132 -54.34 -51.93 -21.29
N GLU A 133 -53.51 -51.71 -22.31
CA GLU A 133 -52.10 -51.32 -22.16
C GLU A 133 -51.92 -49.89 -22.68
N ILE A 134 -51.26 -49.05 -21.89
CA ILE A 134 -50.99 -47.65 -22.23
C ILE A 134 -49.48 -47.45 -22.23
N THR A 135 -48.91 -47.16 -23.40
CA THR A 135 -47.49 -46.83 -23.54
C THR A 135 -47.25 -45.35 -23.23
N LEU A 136 -46.34 -45.09 -22.30
CA LEU A 136 -45.92 -43.76 -21.87
C LEU A 136 -44.52 -43.47 -22.44
N GLN A 137 -44.38 -42.35 -23.13
CA GLN A 137 -43.10 -41.83 -23.62
C GLN A 137 -42.60 -40.74 -22.66
N LEU A 138 -41.44 -40.96 -22.06
CA LEU A 138 -40.86 -40.15 -20.99
C LEU A 138 -39.69 -39.31 -21.54
N GLN A 139 -39.46 -38.13 -20.96
CA GLN A 139 -38.35 -37.24 -21.34
C GLN A 139 -37.02 -37.58 -20.63
N GLY A 140 -36.95 -38.73 -19.96
CA GLY A 140 -35.77 -39.22 -19.24
C GLY A 140 -36.07 -40.53 -18.51
N ALA A 141 -35.05 -41.13 -17.89
CA ALA A 141 -35.23 -42.32 -17.07
C ALA A 141 -36.00 -41.96 -15.78
N PRO A 142 -37.17 -42.56 -15.51
CA PRO A 142 -37.95 -42.25 -14.31
C PRO A 142 -37.30 -42.83 -13.03
N GLY A 143 -37.14 -42.00 -12.01
CA GLY A 143 -36.80 -42.42 -10.64
C GLY A 143 -38.00 -43.05 -9.93
N SER A 144 -39.20 -42.46 -10.05
CA SER A 144 -40.45 -43.04 -9.54
C SER A 144 -41.65 -42.67 -10.43
N ILE A 145 -42.72 -43.49 -10.44
CA ILE A 145 -43.97 -43.22 -11.18
C ILE A 145 -45.17 -43.29 -10.24
N PHE A 146 -46.02 -42.27 -10.30
CA PHE A 146 -47.26 -42.15 -9.52
C PHE A 146 -48.47 -42.15 -10.43
N VAL A 147 -49.48 -42.92 -10.04
CA VAL A 147 -50.78 -42.96 -10.71
C VAL A 147 -51.88 -42.68 -9.68
N SER A 148 -52.81 -41.80 -10.04
CA SER A 148 -54.03 -41.58 -9.27
C SER A 148 -55.27 -41.83 -10.10
N GLY A 149 -56.37 -42.16 -9.44
CA GLY A 149 -57.62 -42.49 -10.09
C GLY A 149 -58.71 -42.95 -9.13
N ALA A 150 -59.82 -43.39 -9.71
CA ALA A 150 -60.95 -43.96 -9.00
C ALA A 150 -61.45 -45.23 -9.69
N VAL A 151 -61.74 -46.26 -8.91
CA VAL A 151 -62.42 -47.47 -9.41
C VAL A 151 -63.91 -47.36 -9.10
N TYR A 152 -64.72 -47.67 -10.10
CA TYR A 152 -66.18 -47.77 -10.06
C TYR A 152 -66.58 -49.22 -10.32
N GLY A 153 -67.58 -49.73 -9.61
CA GLY A 153 -67.99 -51.13 -9.72
C GLY A 153 -67.53 -51.99 -8.55
N ASN A 154 -68.03 -53.22 -8.51
CA ASN A 154 -67.71 -54.21 -7.47
C ASN A 154 -66.75 -55.29 -7.97
N GLY A 155 -66.16 -55.11 -9.16
CA GLY A 155 -65.18 -56.01 -9.73
C GLY A 155 -63.75 -55.77 -9.24
N THR A 156 -62.80 -56.49 -9.83
CA THR A 156 -61.37 -56.36 -9.52
C THR A 156 -60.67 -55.42 -10.51
N ALA A 157 -59.76 -54.60 -10.00
CA ALA A 157 -58.92 -53.73 -10.80
C ALA A 157 -57.47 -53.85 -10.33
N LYS A 158 -56.55 -54.04 -11.27
CA LYS A 158 -55.11 -54.10 -11.03
C LYS A 158 -54.40 -53.19 -12.02
N VAL A 159 -53.50 -52.36 -11.51
CA VAL A 159 -52.66 -51.46 -12.31
C VAL A 159 -51.22 -51.84 -12.08
N GLU A 160 -50.54 -52.25 -13.15
CA GLU A 160 -49.12 -52.59 -13.14
C GLU A 160 -48.33 -51.66 -14.06
N ILE A 161 -47.03 -51.58 -13.79
CA ILE A 161 -46.08 -50.91 -14.66
C ILE A 161 -45.05 -51.90 -15.16
N ALA A 162 -44.72 -51.82 -16.45
CA ALA A 162 -43.78 -52.71 -17.13
C ALA A 162 -42.72 -51.92 -17.89
N SER A 163 -41.44 -52.24 -17.66
CA SER A 163 -40.31 -51.75 -18.45
C SER A 163 -39.19 -52.80 -18.46
N ASN A 164 -38.54 -53.00 -19.61
CA ASN A 164 -37.43 -53.94 -19.79
C ASN A 164 -37.69 -55.37 -19.24
N GLY A 165 -38.93 -55.85 -19.30
CA GLY A 165 -39.33 -57.18 -18.82
C GLY A 165 -39.61 -57.29 -17.32
N ILE A 166 -39.42 -56.22 -16.55
CA ILE A 166 -39.79 -56.14 -15.13
C ILE A 166 -41.21 -55.59 -15.02
N ARG A 167 -42.07 -56.25 -14.24
CA ARG A 167 -43.43 -55.79 -13.91
C ARG A 167 -43.56 -55.51 -12.42
N LYS A 168 -44.19 -54.39 -12.07
CA LYS A 168 -44.46 -54.01 -10.67
C LYS A 168 -45.91 -53.55 -10.49
N VAL A 169 -46.55 -53.96 -9.40
CA VAL A 169 -47.95 -53.62 -9.10
C VAL A 169 -48.00 -52.24 -8.44
N LEU A 170 -48.74 -51.30 -9.03
CA LEU A 170 -48.95 -49.96 -8.48
C LEU A 170 -50.21 -49.90 -7.61
N TYR A 171 -51.25 -50.64 -8.01
CA TYR A 171 -52.53 -50.72 -7.31
C TYR A 171 -53.19 -52.08 -7.57
N GLU A 172 -53.81 -52.67 -6.56
CA GLU A 172 -54.59 -53.90 -6.69
C GLU A 172 -55.80 -53.88 -5.73
N SER A 173 -56.99 -54.18 -6.25
CA SER A 173 -58.22 -54.31 -5.47
C SER A 173 -58.82 -55.71 -5.65
N THR A 174 -59.09 -56.40 -4.54
CA THR A 174 -59.44 -57.84 -4.51
C THR A 174 -60.90 -58.17 -4.16
N SER A 175 -61.80 -57.19 -4.07
CA SER A 175 -63.21 -57.45 -3.78
C SER A 175 -64.00 -57.82 -5.04
N SER A 176 -64.40 -59.08 -5.17
CA SER A 176 -65.21 -59.62 -6.27
C SER A 176 -66.71 -59.66 -5.94
N GLY A 177 -67.51 -58.86 -6.64
CA GLY A 177 -68.97 -58.90 -6.65
C GLY A 177 -69.51 -58.48 -8.02
N THR A 178 -70.51 -59.21 -8.51
CA THR A 178 -71.09 -59.20 -9.88
C THR A 178 -71.12 -57.84 -10.63
N ALA A 179 -70.67 -57.90 -11.89
CA ALA A 179 -70.65 -56.84 -12.90
C ALA A 179 -71.95 -56.02 -13.05
N ILE A 180 -71.78 -54.72 -13.32
CA ILE A 180 -72.82 -53.90 -13.94
C ILE A 180 -72.30 -53.40 -15.28
N ASN A 181 -72.78 -54.03 -16.36
CA ASN A 181 -72.85 -53.42 -17.68
C ASN A 181 -73.97 -52.36 -17.65
N ALA A 182 -73.67 -51.10 -17.36
CA ALA A 182 -74.61 -50.01 -17.62
C ALA A 182 -73.93 -48.64 -17.72
N ILE A 183 -73.84 -48.18 -18.97
CA ILE A 183 -74.19 -46.83 -19.45
C ILE A 183 -74.25 -45.74 -18.36
N ILE A 184 -73.32 -44.80 -18.47
CA ILE A 184 -73.24 -43.54 -17.72
C ILE A 184 -74.53 -42.75 -17.93
N ASN A 185 -75.39 -42.73 -16.90
CA ASN A 185 -76.20 -41.56 -16.54
C ASN A 185 -76.63 -41.73 -15.07
N GLU A 186 -75.98 -40.92 -14.23
CA GLU A 186 -76.44 -40.45 -12.91
C GLU A 186 -77.23 -41.43 -12.05
N THR A 187 -76.52 -42.29 -11.32
CA THR A 187 -76.62 -42.51 -9.84
C THR A 187 -75.84 -43.77 -9.48
N VAL A 188 -74.50 -43.66 -9.42
CA VAL A 188 -73.65 -44.76 -8.93
C VAL A 188 -73.71 -44.77 -7.41
N THR A 189 -74.54 -45.64 -6.85
CA THR A 189 -74.43 -46.11 -5.45
C THR A 189 -73.60 -47.39 -5.45
N GLN A 190 -72.29 -47.24 -5.69
CA GLN A 190 -71.29 -48.31 -5.56
C GLN A 190 -70.02 -47.74 -4.94
N GLU A 191 -69.22 -48.64 -4.35
CA GLU A 191 -68.05 -48.33 -3.54
C GLU A 191 -66.98 -47.60 -4.37
N LEU A 192 -66.99 -46.27 -4.32
CA LEU A 192 -65.96 -45.44 -4.94
C LEU A 192 -64.66 -45.65 -4.16
N ARG A 193 -63.70 -46.36 -4.75
CA ARG A 193 -62.35 -46.47 -4.20
C ARG A 193 -61.45 -45.50 -4.93
N THR A 194 -61.19 -44.36 -4.32
CA THR A 194 -60.19 -43.40 -4.80
C THR A 194 -58.81 -43.83 -4.34
N PHE A 195 -57.87 -43.88 -5.28
CA PHE A 195 -56.46 -44.03 -4.97
C PHE A 195 -55.75 -42.77 -5.45
N ASP A 196 -55.19 -42.03 -4.49
CA ASP A 196 -54.37 -40.87 -4.80
C ASP A 196 -52.90 -41.23 -4.56
N ARG A 197 -52.07 -40.94 -5.56
CA ARG A 197 -50.61 -41.17 -5.53
C ARG A 197 -50.21 -42.53 -4.97
N THR A 198 -50.83 -43.62 -5.45
CA THR A 198 -50.50 -44.94 -4.90
C THR A 198 -49.16 -45.43 -5.43
N CYS A 199 -48.27 -45.75 -4.50
CA CYS A 199 -47.00 -46.42 -4.72
C CYS A 199 -46.94 -47.63 -3.79
N LEU A 200 -47.20 -48.82 -4.29
CA LEU A 200 -47.06 -50.05 -3.51
C LEU A 200 -45.58 -50.48 -3.52
N GLU A 201 -44.86 -49.95 -2.52
CA GLU A 201 -43.53 -50.31 -2.02
C GLU A 201 -42.34 -50.37 -3.00
N THR A 202 -42.51 -50.26 -4.33
CA THR A 202 -41.39 -50.45 -5.26
C THR A 202 -41.44 -49.60 -6.53
N CYS A 203 -41.84 -48.32 -6.48
CA CYS A 203 -41.87 -47.47 -7.67
C CYS A 203 -40.49 -47.11 -8.26
N ALA A 204 -39.39 -47.43 -7.58
CA ALA A 204 -38.04 -47.27 -8.11
C ALA A 204 -37.82 -48.21 -9.30
N LEU A 205 -37.65 -47.63 -10.49
CA LEU A 205 -37.36 -48.34 -11.71
C LEU A 205 -35.87 -48.15 -12.04
N GLU A 206 -35.02 -49.07 -11.57
CA GLU A 206 -33.59 -49.03 -11.87
C GLU A 206 -33.35 -49.27 -13.37
N ASN A 207 -32.59 -48.37 -14.01
CA ASN A 207 -32.12 -48.51 -15.39
C ASN A 207 -33.22 -48.69 -16.46
N THR A 208 -34.28 -47.89 -16.41
CA THR A 208 -35.32 -47.92 -17.46
C THR A 208 -35.06 -47.00 -18.63
N THR A 209 -35.56 -47.40 -19.80
CA THR A 209 -35.59 -46.60 -21.03
C THR A 209 -36.58 -45.44 -20.91
N THR A 210 -36.62 -44.56 -21.91
CA THR A 210 -37.61 -43.48 -22.04
C THR A 210 -39.02 -43.99 -22.38
N GLU A 211 -39.28 -45.29 -22.37
CA GLU A 211 -40.57 -45.90 -22.73
C GLU A 211 -41.01 -46.89 -21.66
N VAL A 212 -42.20 -46.68 -21.09
CA VAL A 212 -42.76 -47.50 -20.01
C VAL A 212 -44.22 -47.82 -20.32
N THR A 213 -44.67 -49.04 -20.04
CA THR A 213 -46.06 -49.47 -20.30
C THR A 213 -46.83 -49.60 -19.00
N LEU A 214 -47.97 -48.91 -18.91
CA LEU A 214 -48.96 -49.08 -17.85
C LEU A 214 -49.95 -50.16 -18.29
N ILE A 215 -50.06 -51.24 -17.52
CA ILE A 215 -50.96 -52.36 -17.78
C ILE A 215 -52.13 -52.27 -16.81
N VAL A 216 -53.35 -52.14 -17.33
CA VAL A 216 -54.57 -52.06 -16.53
C VAL A 216 -55.39 -53.33 -16.78
N GLU A 217 -55.55 -54.14 -15.74
CA GLU A 217 -56.36 -55.36 -15.77
C GLU A 217 -57.69 -55.12 -15.03
N LEU A 218 -58.81 -55.33 -15.72
CA LEU A 218 -60.14 -55.10 -15.19
C LEU A 218 -60.98 -56.38 -15.32
N THR A 219 -61.77 -56.67 -14.29
CA THR A 219 -62.86 -57.65 -14.36
C THR A 219 -64.07 -57.02 -13.69
N ASP A 220 -65.14 -56.76 -14.44
CA ASP A 220 -66.41 -56.25 -13.91
C ASP A 220 -66.31 -54.89 -13.17
N ALA A 221 -65.34 -54.06 -13.54
CA ALA A 221 -65.08 -52.73 -12.98
C ALA A 221 -64.71 -51.70 -14.06
N ILE A 222 -64.91 -50.42 -13.77
CA ILE A 222 -64.46 -49.28 -14.58
C ILE A 222 -63.42 -48.52 -13.76
N ILE A 223 -62.29 -48.17 -14.36
CA ILE A 223 -61.29 -47.30 -13.70
C ILE A 223 -61.23 -45.95 -14.42
N ARG A 224 -61.20 -44.87 -13.64
CA ARG A 224 -60.88 -43.53 -14.11
C ARG A 224 -59.46 -43.21 -13.67
N LEU A 225 -58.57 -42.92 -14.61
CA LEU A 225 -57.23 -42.42 -14.31
C LEU A 225 -57.25 -40.88 -14.30
N ASP A 226 -56.84 -40.30 -13.17
CA ASP A 226 -56.92 -38.87 -12.89
C ASP A 226 -55.60 -38.14 -13.22
N ASN A 227 -54.46 -38.72 -12.81
CA ASN A 227 -53.14 -38.15 -13.01
C ASN A 227 -52.07 -39.25 -13.14
N ILE A 228 -51.11 -39.03 -14.04
CA ILE A 228 -49.88 -39.84 -14.13
C ILE A 228 -48.68 -38.89 -14.08
N THR A 229 -47.83 -39.03 -13.06
CA THR A 229 -46.61 -38.23 -12.88
C THR A 229 -45.40 -39.12 -12.63
N TYR A 230 -44.19 -38.63 -12.90
CA TYR A 230 -42.94 -39.35 -12.63
C TYR A 230 -41.87 -38.41 -12.10
N SER A 231 -40.94 -38.87 -11.27
CA SER A 231 -39.72 -38.12 -10.95
C SER A 231 -38.58 -38.53 -11.87
N VAL A 232 -37.66 -37.62 -12.16
CA VAL A 232 -36.36 -37.93 -12.76
C VAL A 232 -35.33 -37.73 -11.66
N ALA A 233 -34.51 -38.76 -11.36
CA ALA A 233 -33.41 -38.60 -10.43
C ALA A 233 -32.42 -37.57 -10.99
N ALA A 234 -32.01 -36.60 -10.17
CA ALA A 234 -31.03 -35.60 -10.59
C ALA A 234 -29.74 -36.32 -11.03
N ALA A 235 -29.14 -35.87 -12.14
CA ALA A 235 -27.86 -36.40 -12.58
C ALA A 235 -26.79 -36.09 -11.53
N ASN A 236 -26.01 -37.08 -11.11
CA ASN A 236 -24.85 -36.89 -10.23
C ASN A 236 -23.86 -35.91 -10.89
N ARG A 237 -23.50 -34.81 -10.20
CA ARG A 237 -22.59 -33.80 -10.74
C ARG A 237 -21.20 -34.00 -10.14
N PRO A 238 -20.13 -33.72 -10.91
CA PRO A 238 -18.77 -33.88 -10.40
C PRO A 238 -18.48 -32.91 -9.25
N PRO A 239 -17.57 -33.27 -8.32
CA PRO A 239 -17.14 -32.38 -7.24
C PRO A 239 -16.60 -31.04 -7.77
N GLU A 240 -16.98 -29.94 -7.13
CA GLU A 240 -16.55 -28.59 -7.52
C GLU A 240 -15.42 -28.07 -6.63
N PHE A 241 -14.36 -27.53 -7.24
CA PHE A 241 -13.24 -26.96 -6.50
C PHE A 241 -13.61 -25.60 -5.88
N THR A 242 -13.38 -25.48 -4.58
CA THR A 242 -13.69 -24.29 -3.81
C THR A 242 -12.66 -23.20 -4.12
N ARG A 243 -13.10 -22.14 -4.80
CA ARG A 243 -12.23 -21.01 -5.20
C ARG A 243 -11.55 -20.27 -4.03
N ASN A 244 -11.95 -20.52 -2.79
CA ASN A 244 -11.40 -19.87 -1.61
C ASN A 244 -9.97 -20.34 -1.28
N VAL A 245 -9.53 -21.52 -1.74
CA VAL A 245 -8.21 -22.10 -1.40
C VAL A 245 -7.36 -22.26 -2.66
N THR A 246 -7.10 -21.15 -3.36
CA THR A 246 -6.25 -21.17 -4.57
C THR A 246 -4.78 -20.91 -4.29
N ARG A 247 -4.46 -20.30 -3.13
CA ARG A 247 -3.10 -19.93 -2.73
C ARG A 247 -2.90 -20.11 -1.23
N ILE A 248 -1.82 -20.79 -0.87
CA ILE A 248 -1.35 -21.00 0.50
C ILE A 248 0.03 -20.36 0.62
N THR A 249 0.25 -19.56 1.66
CA THR A 249 1.54 -18.88 1.91
C THR A 249 1.98 -19.11 3.35
N PHE A 250 3.23 -19.53 3.56
CA PHE A 250 3.82 -19.74 4.89
C PHE A 250 5.35 -19.64 4.87
N LYS A 251 6.00 -19.53 6.04
CA LYS A 251 7.45 -19.23 6.12
C LYS A 251 8.32 -20.49 5.99
N GLN A 252 9.53 -20.31 5.46
CA GLN A 252 10.58 -21.33 5.44
C GLN A 252 10.86 -21.82 6.87
N ASN A 253 10.94 -23.14 7.05
CA ASN A 253 11.06 -23.84 8.34
C ASN A 253 9.78 -23.93 9.19
N GLU A 254 8.65 -23.41 8.73
CA GLU A 254 7.34 -23.67 9.34
C GLU A 254 6.60 -24.82 8.65
N THR A 255 5.54 -25.30 9.29
CA THR A 255 4.61 -26.27 8.71
C THR A 255 3.23 -25.64 8.63
N TYR A 256 2.55 -25.81 7.51
CA TYR A 256 1.19 -25.27 7.31
C TYR A 256 0.16 -26.39 7.34
N GLN A 257 -0.94 -26.20 8.06
CA GLN A 257 -2.01 -27.19 8.16
C GLN A 257 -3.33 -26.63 7.65
N PHE A 258 -4.06 -27.43 6.87
CA PHE A 258 -5.41 -27.11 6.43
C PHE A 258 -6.26 -28.36 6.31
N THR A 259 -7.58 -28.17 6.22
CA THR A 259 -8.57 -29.25 6.16
C THR A 259 -8.88 -29.60 4.70
N ALA A 260 -8.83 -30.88 4.35
CA ALA A 260 -9.03 -31.34 2.97
C ALA A 260 -10.45 -31.04 2.46
N SER A 261 -11.46 -31.23 3.30
CA SER A 261 -12.87 -30.91 3.02
C SER A 261 -13.16 -29.43 2.67
N GLN A 262 -12.20 -28.52 2.88
CA GLN A 262 -12.33 -27.13 2.43
C GLN A 262 -11.98 -26.93 0.95
N LEU A 263 -11.34 -27.92 0.30
CA LEU A 263 -10.88 -27.80 -1.08
C LEU A 263 -11.99 -28.05 -2.10
N PHE A 264 -12.93 -28.94 -1.81
CA PHE A 264 -13.98 -29.34 -2.74
C PHE A 264 -15.33 -29.36 -2.05
N VAL A 265 -16.37 -29.02 -2.80
CA VAL A 265 -17.77 -29.18 -2.40
C VAL A 265 -18.46 -30.04 -3.43
N ASP A 266 -19.32 -30.93 -2.96
CA ASP A 266 -20.15 -31.73 -3.84
C ASP A 266 -21.52 -31.06 -4.02
N PRO A 267 -22.02 -30.86 -5.25
CA PRO A 267 -23.30 -30.19 -5.47
C PRO A 267 -24.52 -30.95 -4.90
N GLU A 268 -24.42 -32.27 -4.76
CA GLU A 268 -25.42 -33.16 -4.15
C GLU A 268 -25.14 -33.42 -2.66
N ASN A 269 -24.00 -32.93 -2.17
CA ASN A 269 -23.49 -33.14 -0.82
C ASN A 269 -23.16 -34.63 -0.55
N ASP A 270 -22.62 -35.32 -1.57
CA ASP A 270 -22.07 -36.66 -1.46
C ASP A 270 -20.75 -36.68 -0.65
N GLU A 271 -20.40 -37.85 -0.13
CA GLU A 271 -19.17 -38.02 0.66
C GLU A 271 -17.94 -37.99 -0.26
N LEU A 272 -17.06 -37.01 -0.05
CA LEU A 272 -15.86 -36.83 -0.87
C LEU A 272 -14.62 -37.49 -0.28
N THR A 273 -13.89 -38.23 -1.11
CA THR A 273 -12.51 -38.65 -0.81
C THR A 273 -11.53 -37.69 -1.47
N ILE A 274 -10.74 -36.98 -0.66
CA ILE A 274 -9.78 -35.97 -1.13
C ILE A 274 -8.36 -36.46 -0.88
N THR A 275 -7.50 -36.37 -1.90
CA THR A 275 -6.09 -36.75 -1.82
C THR A 275 -5.20 -35.63 -2.33
N VAL A 276 -4.05 -35.45 -1.67
CA VAL A 276 -3.06 -34.42 -2.00
C VAL A 276 -1.71 -35.04 -2.31
N THR A 277 -1.06 -34.53 -3.36
CA THR A 277 0.26 -34.99 -3.81
C THR A 277 1.36 -34.02 -3.44
N SER A 278 2.50 -34.53 -2.95
CA SER A 278 3.68 -33.69 -2.67
C SER A 278 4.21 -33.04 -3.96
N ALA A 279 4.85 -31.88 -3.83
CA ALA A 279 5.49 -31.15 -4.92
C ALA A 279 7.02 -31.11 -4.72
N ASP A 280 7.78 -30.75 -5.76
CA ASP A 280 9.24 -30.56 -5.66
C ASP A 280 9.57 -29.63 -4.48
N LYS A 281 10.32 -30.13 -3.48
CA LYS A 281 10.74 -29.42 -2.26
C LYS A 281 9.63 -29.03 -1.27
N ILE A 282 8.40 -29.50 -1.45
CA ILE A 282 7.30 -29.38 -0.47
C ILE A 282 6.65 -30.75 -0.28
N THR A 283 6.81 -31.31 0.91
CA THR A 283 6.15 -32.56 1.33
C THR A 283 4.74 -32.24 1.83
N ALA A 284 3.75 -33.00 1.39
CA ALA A 284 2.38 -32.96 1.90
C ALA A 284 2.05 -34.30 2.58
N ASP A 285 1.87 -34.23 3.90
CA ASP A 285 1.50 -35.37 4.74
C ASP A 285 0.00 -35.26 5.06
N GLN A 286 -0.82 -36.22 4.62
CA GLN A 286 -2.25 -36.25 4.91
C GLN A 286 -2.56 -37.27 6.02
N SER A 287 -3.28 -36.84 7.05
CA SER A 287 -3.76 -37.67 8.15
C SER A 287 -5.25 -37.41 8.39
N GLY A 288 -6.09 -38.30 7.87
CA GLY A 288 -7.54 -38.09 7.84
C GLY A 288 -7.89 -36.88 6.98
N ASP A 289 -8.64 -35.94 7.55
CA ASP A 289 -9.04 -34.69 6.90
C ASP A 289 -8.01 -33.56 7.06
N THR A 290 -6.88 -33.78 7.75
CA THR A 290 -5.84 -32.76 7.93
C THR A 290 -4.65 -32.98 7.00
N ILE A 291 -4.28 -31.95 6.25
CA ILE A 291 -3.09 -31.94 5.38
C ILE A 291 -2.04 -31.05 6.02
N THR A 292 -0.82 -31.56 6.19
CA THR A 292 0.34 -30.82 6.71
C THR A 292 1.36 -30.64 5.60
N LEU A 293 1.66 -29.39 5.25
CA LEU A 293 2.69 -29.02 4.29
C LEU A 293 4.02 -28.74 5.00
N ARG A 294 5.12 -29.29 4.47
CA ARG A 294 6.48 -29.16 5.00
C ARG A 294 7.48 -28.87 3.87
N PRO A 295 8.11 -27.69 3.84
CA PRO A 295 9.09 -27.34 2.83
C PRO A 295 10.46 -27.88 3.22
N GLU A 296 11.31 -28.14 2.22
CA GLU A 296 12.73 -28.37 2.48
C GLU A 296 13.36 -27.15 3.15
N ARG A 297 14.30 -27.38 4.08
CA ARG A 297 14.94 -26.31 4.88
C ARG A 297 15.55 -25.19 4.06
N THR A 298 16.01 -25.46 2.84
CA THR A 298 16.66 -24.46 1.97
C THR A 298 15.72 -23.87 0.92
N PHE A 299 14.47 -24.30 0.88
CA PHE A 299 13.54 -23.92 -0.17
C PHE A 299 12.72 -22.68 0.23
N ALA A 300 12.72 -21.70 -0.68
CA ALA A 300 11.81 -20.57 -0.69
C ALA A 300 11.39 -20.32 -2.14
N GLY A 301 10.12 -19.96 -2.35
CA GLY A 301 9.50 -19.79 -3.66
C GLY A 301 8.17 -20.54 -3.79
N THR A 302 7.60 -20.51 -4.99
CA THR A 302 6.27 -21.08 -5.27
C THR A 302 6.35 -22.49 -5.86
N ARG A 303 5.41 -23.35 -5.48
CA ARG A 303 5.16 -24.68 -6.05
C ARG A 303 3.67 -24.90 -6.30
N LEU A 304 3.36 -25.77 -7.25
CA LEU A 304 2.00 -26.22 -7.52
C LEU A 304 1.80 -27.59 -6.87
N LEU A 305 0.79 -27.70 -6.03
CA LEU A 305 0.40 -28.93 -5.35
C LEU A 305 -0.84 -29.50 -6.02
N GLY A 306 -0.76 -30.74 -6.50
CA GLY A 306 -1.89 -31.41 -7.13
C GLY A 306 -2.84 -31.96 -6.08
N VAL A 307 -4.12 -31.62 -6.22
CA VAL A 307 -5.22 -32.11 -5.37
C VAL A 307 -6.25 -32.85 -6.22
N LEU A 308 -6.81 -33.93 -5.68
CA LEU A 308 -7.79 -34.77 -6.35
C LEU A 308 -8.95 -35.08 -5.42
N ALA A 309 -10.18 -34.90 -5.91
CA ALA A 309 -11.40 -35.27 -5.21
C ALA A 309 -12.22 -36.27 -6.03
N THR A 310 -12.90 -37.19 -5.33
CA THR A 310 -13.84 -38.14 -5.92
C THR A 310 -15.04 -38.38 -5.00
N ASP A 311 -16.21 -38.47 -5.60
CA ASP A 311 -17.51 -38.87 -5.01
C ASP A 311 -17.78 -40.39 -5.18
N GLY A 312 -16.84 -41.13 -5.79
CA GLY A 312 -16.99 -42.55 -6.15
C GLY A 312 -17.33 -42.82 -7.62
N GLU A 313 -17.85 -41.83 -8.35
CA GLU A 313 -18.21 -41.93 -9.77
C GLU A 313 -17.40 -40.97 -10.66
N ASN A 314 -17.24 -39.74 -10.20
CA ASN A 314 -16.51 -38.66 -10.82
C ASN A 314 -15.17 -38.41 -10.10
N VAL A 315 -14.20 -37.89 -10.85
CA VAL A 315 -12.89 -37.50 -10.33
C VAL A 315 -12.51 -36.14 -10.88
N VAL A 316 -12.19 -35.20 -10.00
CA VAL A 316 -11.73 -33.85 -10.36
C VAL A 316 -10.32 -33.63 -9.84
N ARG A 317 -9.45 -33.06 -10.68
CA ARG A 317 -8.05 -32.75 -10.35
C ARG A 317 -7.83 -31.25 -10.52
N GLU A 318 -7.22 -30.64 -9.51
CA GLU A 318 -6.87 -29.23 -9.51
C GLU A 318 -5.47 -29.01 -8.94
N GLU A 319 -4.96 -27.79 -9.07
CA GLU A 319 -3.66 -27.37 -8.54
C GLU A 319 -3.79 -26.17 -7.61
N ILE A 320 -3.16 -26.24 -6.44
CA ILE A 320 -3.07 -25.14 -5.48
C ILE A 320 -1.67 -24.53 -5.49
N HIS A 321 -1.59 -23.20 -5.44
CA HIS A 321 -0.31 -22.49 -5.37
C HIS A 321 0.18 -22.46 -3.92
N VAL A 322 1.38 -22.98 -3.67
CA VAL A 322 2.00 -22.94 -2.35
C VAL A 322 3.27 -22.10 -2.41
N GLU A 323 3.28 -20.99 -1.67
CA GLU A 323 4.38 -20.03 -1.60
C GLU A 323 5.10 -20.13 -0.26
N VAL A 324 6.38 -20.49 -0.30
CA VAL A 324 7.25 -20.56 0.88
C VAL A 324 8.10 -19.30 0.94
N LEU A 325 7.85 -18.47 1.95
CA LEU A 325 8.59 -17.21 2.15
C LEU A 325 9.98 -17.49 2.72
N ARG A 326 11.01 -16.88 2.15
CA ARG A 326 12.39 -17.04 2.62
C ARG A 326 12.54 -16.43 4.01
N VAL A 327 13.12 -17.18 4.95
CA VAL A 327 13.58 -16.63 6.23
C VAL A 327 15.05 -16.28 6.08
N THR A 328 15.34 -15.01 5.86
CA THR A 328 16.69 -14.46 6.03
C THR A 328 16.81 -13.89 7.43
N THR A 329 17.91 -14.17 8.13
CA THR A 329 18.25 -13.44 9.35
C THR A 329 18.36 -11.95 9.00
N ALA A 330 17.67 -11.10 9.77
CA ALA A 330 17.73 -9.66 9.58
C ALA A 330 19.18 -9.18 9.58
N TYR A 331 19.53 -8.24 8.69
CA TYR A 331 20.75 -7.47 8.85
C TYR A 331 20.66 -6.64 10.14
N VAL A 332 21.73 -6.58 10.92
CA VAL A 332 21.76 -5.81 12.16
C VAL A 332 22.95 -4.87 12.13
N ASP A 333 22.70 -3.58 12.29
CA ASP A 333 23.74 -2.59 12.53
C ASP A 333 24.37 -2.82 13.92
N GLU A 334 25.69 -3.07 13.95
CA GLU A 334 26.45 -3.37 15.17
C GLU A 334 26.36 -2.26 16.22
N ARG A 335 26.13 -1.02 15.80
CA ARG A 335 26.04 0.14 16.69
C ARG A 335 24.77 0.14 17.54
N VAL A 336 23.73 -0.57 17.11
CA VAL A 336 22.47 -0.70 17.86
C VAL A 336 22.72 -1.41 19.19
N GLN A 337 23.44 -2.55 19.15
CA GLN A 337 23.82 -3.29 20.36
C GLN A 337 24.75 -2.46 21.24
N ASN A 338 25.78 -1.83 20.66
CA ASN A 338 26.71 -0.97 21.41
C ASN A 338 26.00 0.19 22.14
N THR A 339 24.89 0.69 21.57
CA THR A 339 24.11 1.78 22.19
C THR A 339 23.18 1.26 23.28
N LEU A 340 22.60 0.07 23.12
CA LEU A 340 21.80 -0.61 24.15
C LEU A 340 22.61 -0.96 25.39
N ASP A 341 23.89 -1.30 25.22
CA ASP A 341 24.81 -1.52 26.34
C ASP A 341 25.00 -0.27 27.23
N LEU A 342 24.68 0.92 26.69
CA LEU A 342 24.86 2.22 27.35
C LEU A 342 23.55 2.94 27.71
N LYS A 343 22.42 2.56 27.11
CA LYS A 343 21.12 3.24 27.25
C LYS A 343 19.98 2.23 27.34
N ASP A 344 18.96 2.56 28.12
CA ASP A 344 17.76 1.69 28.30
C ASP A 344 17.00 1.42 26.99
N THR A 345 17.08 2.36 26.04
CA THR A 345 16.43 2.25 24.74
C THR A 345 17.26 2.92 23.64
N VAL A 346 17.19 2.40 22.42
CA VAL A 346 17.86 2.95 21.22
C VAL A 346 16.83 3.22 20.11
N PRO A 347 16.88 4.37 19.41
CA PRO A 347 16.03 4.62 18.26
C PRO A 347 16.52 3.79 17.06
N VAL A 348 15.62 3.07 16.39
CA VAL A 348 15.94 2.19 15.27
C VAL A 348 14.98 2.34 14.09
N ILE A 349 15.51 2.16 12.90
CA ILE A 349 14.77 1.99 11.65
C ILE A 349 14.71 0.50 11.32
N ILE A 350 13.51 -0.05 11.24
CA ILE A 350 13.25 -1.46 10.94
C ILE A 350 12.69 -1.55 9.52
N ILE A 351 13.39 -2.28 8.66
CA ILE A 351 12.99 -2.54 7.29
C ILE A 351 12.41 -3.96 7.21
N LEU A 352 11.20 -4.10 6.69
CA LEU A 352 10.57 -5.40 6.45
C LEU A 352 10.88 -5.92 5.03
N HIS A 353 10.83 -7.22 4.85
CA HIS A 353 10.89 -7.81 3.51
C HIS A 353 9.69 -7.34 2.66
N GLU A 354 9.95 -6.82 1.46
CA GLU A 354 8.88 -6.77 0.46
C GLU A 354 8.70 -8.22 -0.03
N ASN A 355 7.59 -8.85 0.36
CA ASN A 355 7.13 -10.07 -0.29
C ASN A 355 6.78 -9.71 -1.74
N ILE A 356 7.79 -9.70 -2.62
CA ILE A 356 7.59 -9.66 -4.06
C ILE A 356 7.15 -11.05 -4.46
N SER A 357 5.89 -11.38 -4.15
CA SER A 357 5.19 -12.44 -4.85
C SER A 357 5.11 -12.02 -6.31
N ASP A 358 5.60 -12.87 -7.19
CA ASP A 358 5.64 -12.75 -8.65
C ASP A 358 6.82 -11.95 -9.25
N GLY A 359 7.68 -12.71 -9.94
CA GLY A 359 8.51 -12.24 -11.07
C GLY A 359 7.71 -11.74 -12.28
N LYS A 360 6.49 -11.25 -12.06
CA LYS A 360 5.68 -10.47 -12.99
C LYS A 360 5.22 -9.24 -12.24
N LYS A 361 5.59 -8.06 -12.76
CA LYS A 361 5.03 -6.76 -12.38
C LYS A 361 3.50 -6.76 -12.58
N SER A 362 2.75 -7.42 -11.71
CA SER A 362 1.32 -7.18 -11.59
C SER A 362 1.17 -5.78 -11.00
N ARG A 363 0.26 -4.98 -11.57
CA ARG A 363 -0.07 -3.65 -11.04
C ARG A 363 -0.85 -3.84 -9.76
N GLU A 364 -0.17 -4.19 -8.68
CA GLU A 364 -0.73 -4.05 -7.34
C GLU A 364 -1.22 -2.61 -7.19
N THR A 365 -2.48 -2.45 -6.79
CA THR A 365 -3.03 -1.12 -6.53
C THR A 365 -2.41 -0.57 -5.23
N LEU A 366 -2.26 0.75 -5.13
CA LEU A 366 -1.74 1.39 -3.90
C LEU A 366 -2.54 1.01 -2.64
N GLN A 367 -3.82 0.63 -2.80
CA GLN A 367 -4.69 0.21 -1.70
C GLN A 367 -4.36 -1.20 -1.20
N GLU A 368 -4.13 -2.15 -2.12
CA GLU A 368 -3.69 -3.50 -1.80
C GLU A 368 -2.29 -3.48 -1.15
N LYS A 369 -1.37 -2.66 -1.69
CA LYS A 369 -0.03 -2.48 -1.10
C LYS A 369 -0.11 -1.98 0.35
N LYS A 370 -0.97 -0.99 0.61
CA LYS A 370 -1.20 -0.46 1.96
C LYS A 370 -1.73 -1.54 2.91
N GLN A 371 -2.76 -2.27 2.49
CA GLN A 371 -3.39 -3.29 3.34
C GLN A 371 -2.43 -4.44 3.69
N ARG A 372 -1.59 -4.88 2.74
CA ARG A 372 -0.54 -5.87 3.04
C ARG A 372 0.48 -5.30 4.02
N LEU A 373 1.03 -4.11 3.75
CA LEU A 373 2.03 -3.49 4.62
C LEU A 373 1.49 -3.25 6.04
N ASP A 374 0.22 -2.88 6.18
CA ASP A 374 -0.43 -2.73 7.48
C ASP A 374 -0.51 -4.08 8.22
N THR A 375 -0.77 -5.18 7.49
CA THR A 375 -0.80 -6.53 8.08
C THR A 375 0.58 -6.94 8.59
N ASP A 376 1.61 -6.85 7.74
CA ASP A 376 2.98 -7.22 8.09
C ASP A 376 3.52 -6.40 9.27
N LYS A 377 3.20 -5.10 9.31
CA LYS A 377 3.61 -4.21 10.41
C LYS A 377 2.88 -4.52 11.70
N ASN A 378 1.58 -4.79 11.65
CA ASN A 378 0.84 -5.14 12.86
C ASN A 378 1.36 -6.45 13.47
N GLU A 379 1.75 -7.45 12.67
CA GLU A 379 2.38 -8.68 13.18
C GLU A 379 3.67 -8.37 13.95
N VAL A 380 4.54 -7.51 13.43
CA VAL A 380 5.78 -7.08 14.12
C VAL A 380 5.46 -6.30 15.42
N LEU A 381 4.45 -5.44 15.40
CA LEU A 381 4.06 -4.67 16.60
C LEU A 381 3.41 -5.55 17.68
N ASP A 382 2.67 -6.58 17.26
CA ASP A 382 2.05 -7.57 18.15
C ASP A 382 3.12 -8.46 18.81
N ASP A 383 4.15 -8.87 18.08
CA ASP A 383 5.32 -9.61 18.63
C ASP A 383 6.05 -8.81 19.72
N LEU A 384 6.14 -7.50 19.55
CA LEU A 384 6.72 -6.57 20.54
C LEU A 384 5.77 -6.26 21.70
N GLN A 385 4.56 -6.82 21.69
CA GLN A 385 3.51 -6.65 22.71
C GLN A 385 3.10 -5.18 22.93
N LEU A 386 3.24 -4.31 21.92
CA LEU A 386 2.95 -2.89 22.06
C LEU A 386 1.44 -2.64 22.28
N PRO A 387 1.00 -1.93 23.35
CA PRO A 387 -0.42 -1.90 23.69
C PRO A 387 -1.18 -0.94 22.80
N ARG A 388 -2.38 -1.33 22.35
CA ARG A 388 -3.44 -0.38 21.99
C ARG A 388 -4.00 0.22 23.29
N ARG A 389 -3.29 1.22 23.85
CA ARG A 389 -3.50 2.01 25.10
C ARG A 389 -3.09 1.33 26.42
N GLY A 390 -2.25 2.04 27.19
CA GLY A 390 -2.32 2.05 28.66
C GLY A 390 -1.08 1.62 29.46
N ALA A 391 0.01 1.17 28.85
CA ALA A 391 1.26 0.88 29.54
C ALA A 391 2.45 1.47 28.77
N VAL A 392 3.39 2.11 29.49
CA VAL A 392 4.65 2.60 28.92
C VAL A 392 5.58 1.40 28.81
N LEU A 393 5.66 0.82 27.62
CA LEU A 393 6.69 -0.15 27.32
C LEU A 393 8.01 0.57 27.03
N PRO A 394 9.15 -0.09 27.27
CA PRO A 394 10.44 0.47 26.94
C PRO A 394 10.66 0.52 25.41
N SER A 395 9.93 -0.30 24.63
CA SER A 395 9.86 -0.14 23.17
C SER A 395 8.66 0.75 22.80
N VAL A 396 8.88 1.80 21.98
CA VAL A 396 7.86 2.80 21.64
C VAL A 396 7.88 3.09 20.14
N LEU A 397 6.76 2.84 19.43
CA LEU A 397 6.61 3.18 18.02
C LEU A 397 6.61 4.70 17.82
N THR A 398 7.54 5.19 17.00
CA THR A 398 7.73 6.63 16.74
C THR A 398 7.10 7.03 15.40
N ILE A 399 7.32 6.25 14.34
CA ILE A 399 6.78 6.52 12.99
C ILE A 399 6.23 5.23 12.38
N ASN A 400 4.97 5.29 11.93
CA ASN A 400 4.36 4.27 11.09
C ASN A 400 4.14 4.81 9.68
N THR A 401 4.78 4.20 8.69
CA THR A 401 4.65 4.59 7.28
C THR A 401 3.52 3.79 6.61
N SER A 402 2.81 4.35 5.62
CA SER A 402 1.68 3.63 4.99
C SER A 402 2.03 2.96 3.65
N THR A 403 3.06 3.44 2.96
CA THR A 403 3.35 3.03 1.56
C THR A 403 4.68 2.32 1.38
N ILE A 404 5.49 2.25 2.44
CA ILE A 404 6.82 1.60 2.45
C ILE A 404 6.91 0.64 3.65
N PRO A 405 7.68 -0.46 3.54
CA PRO A 405 7.81 -1.49 4.57
C PRO A 405 8.76 -1.08 5.70
N VAL A 406 8.54 0.09 6.30
CA VAL A 406 9.42 0.65 7.34
C VAL A 406 8.64 0.99 8.62
N LEU A 407 9.21 0.63 9.76
CA LEU A 407 8.82 1.07 11.11
C LEU A 407 9.99 1.85 11.72
N VAL A 408 9.72 2.93 12.44
CA VAL A 408 10.73 3.65 13.22
C VAL A 408 10.28 3.68 14.66
N MET A 409 11.13 3.26 15.59
CA MET A 409 10.76 3.11 16.98
C MET A 409 11.96 3.11 17.92
N ASN A 410 11.74 3.46 19.18
CA ASN A 410 12.70 3.16 20.24
C ASN A 410 12.54 1.71 20.65
N VAL A 411 13.64 0.98 20.81
CA VAL A 411 13.63 -0.42 21.26
C VAL A 411 14.48 -0.60 22.50
N SER A 412 14.01 -1.46 23.39
CA SER A 412 14.80 -2.01 24.50
C SER A 412 15.62 -3.21 24.05
N GLU A 413 16.53 -3.70 24.90
CA GLU A 413 17.29 -4.93 24.67
C GLU A 413 16.39 -6.14 24.38
N ALA A 414 15.36 -6.36 25.22
CA ALA A 414 14.39 -7.45 24.99
C ALA A 414 13.57 -7.27 23.69
N GLY A 415 13.25 -6.02 23.34
CA GLY A 415 12.61 -5.71 22.06
C GLY A 415 13.53 -6.00 20.88
N PHE A 416 14.81 -5.67 20.99
CA PHE A 416 15.82 -5.90 19.95
C PHE A 416 16.05 -7.39 19.69
N GLU A 417 16.16 -8.23 20.72
CA GLU A 417 16.25 -9.69 20.57
C GLU A 417 15.03 -10.27 19.82
N THR A 418 13.84 -9.78 20.16
CA THR A 418 12.59 -10.18 19.50
C THR A 418 12.64 -9.83 18.01
N LEU A 419 13.08 -8.61 17.65
CA LEU A 419 13.22 -8.18 16.26
C LEU A 419 14.27 -8.98 15.49
N GLN A 420 15.42 -9.29 16.09
CA GLN A 420 16.47 -10.07 15.43
C GLN A 420 16.00 -11.46 15.00
N SER A 421 15.07 -12.04 15.77
CA SER A 421 14.48 -13.35 15.49
C SER A 421 13.24 -13.30 14.59
N ASN A 422 12.70 -12.11 14.30
CA ASN A 422 11.46 -11.98 13.53
C ASN A 422 11.71 -12.16 12.02
N PRO A 423 11.06 -13.14 11.37
CA PRO A 423 11.30 -13.50 9.97
C PRO A 423 10.77 -12.49 8.94
N LEU A 424 9.96 -11.50 9.35
CA LEU A 424 9.49 -10.43 8.48
C LEU A 424 10.53 -9.32 8.32
N ILE A 425 11.54 -9.27 9.20
CA ILE A 425 12.51 -8.19 9.25
C ILE A 425 13.68 -8.46 8.31
N LYS A 426 13.87 -7.54 7.36
CA LYS A 426 15.01 -7.50 6.45
C LYS A 426 16.24 -6.88 7.11
N GLY A 427 16.06 -5.83 7.91
CA GLY A 427 17.17 -5.23 8.63
C GLY A 427 16.76 -4.24 9.72
N ILE A 428 17.64 -4.08 10.70
CA ILE A 428 17.52 -3.19 11.85
C ILE A 428 18.73 -2.24 11.81
N TYR A 429 18.45 -0.95 11.72
CA TYR A 429 19.45 0.10 11.61
C TYR A 429 19.29 1.07 12.77
N LEU A 430 20.40 1.66 13.22
CA LEU A 430 20.33 2.79 14.14
C LEU A 430 19.59 3.95 13.46
N ASP A 431 18.57 4.51 14.10
CA ASP A 431 17.94 5.76 13.68
C ASP A 431 18.84 6.90 14.17
N GLU A 432 19.91 7.12 13.41
CA GLU A 432 20.92 8.12 13.72
C GLU A 432 20.43 9.52 13.35
N ASP A 433 20.83 10.51 14.17
CA ASP A 433 20.64 11.91 13.81
C ASP A 433 21.49 12.23 12.58
N PHE A 434 20.84 12.45 11.43
CA PHE A 434 21.50 12.98 10.25
C PHE A 434 21.79 14.48 10.45
N ALA A 435 23.03 14.82 10.81
CA ALA A 435 23.51 16.19 10.75
C ALA A 435 23.92 16.54 9.32
N VAL A 436 23.26 17.52 8.69
CA VAL A 436 23.68 18.06 7.38
C VAL A 436 24.87 18.99 7.61
N SER A 437 26.08 18.45 7.46
CA SER A 437 27.35 19.10 7.82
C SER A 437 28.17 19.48 6.57
N THR A 438 29.24 20.25 6.75
CA THR A 438 30.48 20.28 5.94
C THR A 438 31.14 18.89 5.70
N GLN A 439 30.37 17.81 5.87
CA GLN A 439 30.75 16.41 6.06
C GLN A 439 31.45 15.76 4.87
N ASP A 440 31.38 16.35 3.68
CA ASP A 440 32.14 15.85 2.52
C ASP A 440 33.43 16.65 2.30
N SER A 441 33.45 17.93 2.67
CA SER A 441 34.55 18.83 2.33
C SER A 441 35.69 18.76 3.34
N VAL A 442 35.36 18.69 4.63
CA VAL A 442 36.36 18.61 5.72
C VAL A 442 37.06 17.25 5.75
N PRO A 443 36.36 16.10 5.61
CA PRO A 443 37.05 14.80 5.48
C PRO A 443 37.89 14.68 4.21
N LYS A 444 37.51 15.36 3.12
CA LYS A 444 38.25 15.33 1.85
C LYS A 444 39.66 15.92 1.95
N ILE A 445 39.86 16.92 2.80
CA ILE A 445 41.20 17.47 3.09
C ILE A 445 41.92 16.70 4.21
N GLY A 446 41.34 15.60 4.71
CA GLY A 446 41.94 14.74 5.73
C GLY A 446 41.91 15.32 7.16
N ALA A 447 41.22 16.43 7.40
CA ALA A 447 41.21 17.08 8.71
C ALA A 447 40.73 16.18 9.87
N PRO A 448 39.69 15.32 9.71
CA PRO A 448 39.29 14.40 10.78
C PRO A 448 40.39 13.44 11.22
N LEU A 449 41.24 12.98 10.29
CA LEU A 449 42.39 12.13 10.62
C LEU A 449 43.41 12.89 11.47
N VAL A 450 43.60 14.18 11.21
CA VAL A 450 44.48 15.04 12.01
C VAL A 450 43.94 15.18 13.45
N TRP A 451 42.63 15.37 13.59
CA TRP A 451 42.01 15.50 14.92
C TRP A 451 42.03 14.17 15.68
N SER A 452 41.67 13.05 15.03
CA SER A 452 41.56 11.75 15.69
C SER A 452 42.91 11.10 15.97
N ASP A 453 43.84 11.15 15.01
CA ASP A 453 45.05 10.33 15.05
C ASP A 453 46.24 11.13 15.62
N VAL A 454 46.23 12.45 15.44
CA VAL A 454 47.31 13.34 15.90
C VAL A 454 46.88 14.17 17.13
N GLY A 455 45.58 14.33 17.38
CA GLY A 455 45.07 15.13 18.50
C GLY A 455 45.23 16.64 18.30
N VAL A 456 45.33 17.08 17.05
CA VAL A 456 45.54 18.48 16.65
C VAL A 456 44.22 19.03 16.14
N THR A 457 43.74 20.16 16.68
CA THR A 457 42.43 20.77 16.38
C THR A 457 42.54 22.24 15.97
N GLY A 458 43.74 22.83 15.97
CA GLY A 458 43.98 24.27 15.85
C GLY A 458 43.95 25.00 17.19
N GLU A 459 43.97 24.28 18.32
CA GLU A 459 43.86 24.86 19.66
C GLU A 459 44.88 25.99 19.89
N GLY A 460 44.38 27.13 20.36
CA GLY A 460 45.18 28.32 20.66
C GLY A 460 45.71 29.06 19.44
N VAL A 461 45.36 28.66 18.22
CA VAL A 461 45.77 29.30 16.96
C VAL A 461 44.67 30.22 16.44
N GLY A 462 45.05 31.45 16.11
CA GLY A 462 44.15 32.45 15.53
C GLY A 462 44.15 32.43 14.00
N VAL A 463 42.97 32.56 13.41
CA VAL A 463 42.77 32.84 11.98
C VAL A 463 42.05 34.17 11.83
N CYS A 464 42.68 35.11 11.14
CA CYS A 464 42.07 36.41 10.83
C CYS A 464 41.18 36.28 9.59
N VAL A 465 39.91 36.64 9.65
CA VAL A 465 38.98 36.53 8.52
C VAL A 465 38.60 37.92 8.05
N LEU A 466 39.08 38.30 6.85
CA LEU A 466 38.75 39.58 6.21
C LEU A 466 37.54 39.38 5.31
N ASP A 467 36.36 39.84 5.73
CA ASP A 467 35.11 39.57 5.01
C ASP A 467 33.98 40.57 5.35
N THR A 468 32.72 40.17 5.23
CA THR A 468 31.52 40.94 5.61
C THR A 468 31.24 41.01 7.11
N GLY A 469 32.07 40.38 7.94
CA GLY A 469 31.88 40.26 9.39
C GLY A 469 31.56 38.83 9.82
N ILE A 470 31.13 38.66 11.07
CA ILE A 470 30.69 37.37 11.61
C ILE A 470 29.45 37.53 12.49
N ASP A 471 28.52 36.58 12.42
CA ASP A 471 27.54 36.38 13.49
C ASP A 471 28.18 35.64 14.67
N ALA A 472 28.84 36.38 15.56
CA ALA A 472 29.52 35.81 16.72
C ALA A 472 28.58 35.09 17.71
N THR A 473 27.26 35.31 17.60
CA THR A 473 26.26 34.65 18.46
C THR A 473 25.89 33.25 17.98
N HIS A 474 26.22 32.92 16.72
CA HIS A 474 25.96 31.61 16.15
C HIS A 474 26.62 30.50 17.00
N PRO A 475 25.89 29.41 17.37
CA PRO A 475 26.39 28.36 18.26
C PRO A 475 27.74 27.75 17.86
N ALA A 476 28.02 27.65 16.56
CA ALA A 476 29.30 27.18 16.02
C ALA A 476 30.52 28.01 16.48
N PHE A 477 30.35 29.29 16.81
CA PHE A 477 31.44 30.18 17.20
C PHE A 477 31.52 30.46 18.71
N GLN A 478 30.71 29.79 19.53
CA GLN A 478 30.70 30.03 20.97
C GLN A 478 32.11 29.87 21.57
N SER A 479 32.59 30.94 22.21
CA SER A 479 33.94 31.06 22.80
C SER A 479 35.11 30.94 21.79
N ARG A 480 34.84 31.00 20.48
CA ARG A 480 35.84 30.92 19.42
C ARG A 480 36.12 32.27 18.76
N VAL A 481 35.37 33.33 19.03
CA VAL A 481 35.65 34.66 18.51
C VAL A 481 36.56 35.41 19.47
N SER A 482 37.68 35.93 18.98
CA SER A 482 38.64 36.71 19.77
C SER A 482 38.99 38.02 19.06
N GLY A 483 38.74 39.14 19.73
CA GLY A 483 38.97 40.47 19.16
C GLY A 483 38.11 40.74 17.92
N GLY A 484 38.68 41.48 16.97
CA GLY A 484 38.02 41.88 15.73
C GLY A 484 37.80 43.38 15.61
N TYR A 485 37.51 43.84 14.39
CA TYR A 485 37.28 45.25 14.09
C TYR A 485 36.44 45.41 12.82
N ASP A 486 35.57 46.41 12.79
CA ASP A 486 34.82 46.82 11.61
C ASP A 486 35.45 48.06 10.97
N PHE A 487 36.13 47.86 9.86
CA PHE A 487 36.71 48.93 9.06
C PHE A 487 35.70 49.57 8.09
N VAL A 488 34.50 49.02 7.91
CA VAL A 488 33.44 49.64 7.12
C VAL A 488 32.77 50.76 7.90
N ASN A 489 32.43 50.49 9.15
CA ASN A 489 31.78 51.46 10.06
C ASN A 489 32.76 52.15 11.01
N ASP A 490 34.03 51.74 11.01
CA ASP A 490 35.13 52.27 11.82
C ASP A 490 34.87 52.14 13.34
N ASP A 491 34.44 50.94 13.77
CA ASP A 491 34.11 50.61 15.16
C ASP A 491 34.57 49.17 15.53
N PRO A 492 34.51 48.74 16.80
CA PRO A 492 34.99 47.42 17.22
C PRO A 492 33.94 46.31 17.06
N ASP A 493 32.83 46.52 16.34
CA ASP A 493 31.74 45.56 16.15
C ASP A 493 31.73 44.96 14.73
N PRO A 494 32.45 43.84 14.50
CA PRO A 494 32.53 43.19 13.19
C PRO A 494 31.31 42.30 12.89
N THR A 495 30.12 42.66 13.39
CA THR A 495 28.89 41.89 13.15
C THR A 495 28.60 41.77 11.64
N ASP A 496 28.23 40.58 11.20
CA ASP A 496 27.82 40.33 9.82
C ASP A 496 26.39 40.86 9.59
N ASP A 497 26.31 42.07 9.07
CA ASP A 497 25.06 42.73 8.65
C ASP A 497 24.68 42.44 7.19
N SER A 498 25.43 41.58 6.50
CA SER A 498 25.17 41.24 5.12
C SER A 498 24.04 40.21 4.99
N ALA A 499 23.09 40.48 4.09
CA ALA A 499 22.09 39.50 3.69
C ALA A 499 22.70 38.26 3.02
N ASP A 500 23.93 38.38 2.48
CA ASP A 500 24.68 37.25 1.94
C ASP A 500 25.32 36.40 3.06
N SER A 501 25.56 36.98 4.25
CA SER A 501 26.20 36.27 5.37
C SER A 501 27.54 35.60 5.00
N HIS A 502 28.28 36.20 4.07
CA HIS A 502 29.46 35.59 3.45
C HIS A 502 30.58 35.35 4.46
N GLY A 503 30.87 36.35 5.30
CA GLY A 503 31.90 36.24 6.33
C GLY A 503 31.56 35.23 7.43
N THR A 504 30.28 35.16 7.82
CA THR A 504 29.79 34.10 8.71
C THR A 504 29.99 32.72 8.09
N HIS A 505 29.73 32.55 6.79
CA HIS A 505 29.92 31.29 6.06
C HIS A 505 31.37 30.85 5.99
N VAL A 506 32.26 31.75 5.59
CA VAL A 506 33.71 31.51 5.51
C VAL A 506 34.29 31.18 6.88
N SER A 507 33.92 31.93 7.93
CA SER A 507 34.35 31.66 9.31
C SER A 507 33.93 30.28 9.80
N GLY A 508 32.71 29.85 9.44
CA GLY A 508 32.19 28.52 9.76
C GLY A 508 33.03 27.39 9.20
N ILE A 509 33.58 27.57 8.00
CA ILE A 509 34.46 26.58 7.37
C ILE A 509 35.80 26.49 8.11
N VAL A 510 36.36 27.63 8.53
CA VAL A 510 37.61 27.63 9.32
C VAL A 510 37.44 26.81 10.60
N VAL A 511 36.37 27.06 11.38
CA VAL A 511 36.12 26.29 12.61
C VAL A 511 35.69 24.85 12.34
N ALA A 512 35.14 24.56 11.16
CA ALA A 512 34.85 23.18 10.78
C ALA A 512 36.14 22.40 10.47
N VAL A 513 37.16 23.03 9.89
CA VAL A 513 38.47 22.41 9.60
C VAL A 513 39.38 22.39 10.83
N ALA A 514 39.39 23.45 11.62
CA ALA A 514 40.20 23.61 12.82
C ALA A 514 39.29 23.91 14.03
N PRO A 515 38.65 22.89 14.62
CA PRO A 515 37.61 23.07 15.64
C PRO A 515 38.07 23.70 16.97
N GLY A 516 39.38 23.74 17.24
CA GLY A 516 40.00 24.43 18.37
C GLY A 516 40.58 25.80 18.03
N ALA A 517 40.60 26.21 16.75
CA ALA A 517 41.06 27.54 16.38
C ALA A 517 40.06 28.63 16.78
N HIS A 518 40.59 29.82 17.05
CA HIS A 518 39.77 31.02 17.25
C HIS A 518 39.79 31.93 16.03
N ILE A 519 38.68 32.59 15.78
CA ILE A 519 38.45 33.51 14.67
C ILE A 519 38.68 34.93 15.15
N VAL A 520 39.46 35.69 14.38
CA VAL A 520 39.61 37.14 14.52
C VAL A 520 38.87 37.81 13.36
N PRO A 521 37.60 38.20 13.53
CA PRO A 521 36.78 38.74 12.44
C PRO A 521 37.15 40.19 12.12
N VAL A 522 37.44 40.47 10.87
CA VAL A 522 37.80 41.81 10.38
C VAL A 522 36.88 42.17 9.24
N LYS A 523 35.91 43.04 9.52
CA LYS A 523 34.92 43.45 8.52
C LYS A 523 35.50 44.53 7.61
N VAL A 524 35.76 44.15 6.36
CA VAL A 524 36.31 45.01 5.31
C VAL A 524 35.36 45.16 4.11
N CYS A 525 34.28 44.37 4.12
CA CYS A 525 33.22 44.37 3.12
C CYS A 525 31.90 44.83 3.76
N ASN A 526 31.19 45.73 3.08
CA ASN A 526 29.90 46.22 3.57
C ASN A 526 28.77 45.18 3.42
N ALA A 527 27.56 45.52 3.87
CA ALA A 527 26.38 44.64 3.79
C ALA A 527 26.06 44.13 2.36
N ASN A 528 26.51 44.82 1.31
CA ASN A 528 26.34 44.42 -0.09
C ASN A 528 27.52 43.59 -0.64
N GLY A 529 28.45 43.14 0.22
CA GLY A 529 29.64 42.40 -0.19
C GLY A 529 30.70 43.25 -0.92
N THR A 530 30.59 44.58 -0.87
CA THR A 530 31.58 45.46 -1.52
C THR A 530 32.73 45.75 -0.57
N CYS A 531 33.95 45.37 -0.97
CA CYS A 531 35.17 45.55 -0.20
C CYS A 531 36.03 46.66 -0.81
N LYS A 532 36.38 47.69 -0.04
CA LYS A 532 37.29 48.75 -0.52
C LYS A 532 38.74 48.33 -0.31
N ALA A 533 39.59 48.48 -1.32
CA ALA A 533 41.02 48.19 -1.25
C ALA A 533 41.71 48.82 -0.01
N SER A 534 41.35 50.06 0.35
CA SER A 534 41.89 50.72 1.55
C SER A 534 41.48 50.06 2.86
N LYS A 535 40.29 49.45 2.92
CA LYS A 535 39.81 48.73 4.10
C LYS A 535 40.40 47.31 4.16
N ILE A 536 40.62 46.67 3.01
CA ILE A 536 41.40 45.41 2.92
C ILE A 536 42.83 45.64 3.43
N LEU A 537 43.51 46.70 2.98
CA LEU A 537 44.84 47.08 3.46
C LEU A 537 44.87 47.27 4.98
N ALA A 538 43.92 48.04 5.52
CA ALA A 538 43.80 48.27 6.96
C ALA A 538 43.50 46.97 7.73
N GLY A 539 42.73 46.06 7.13
CA GLY A 539 42.45 44.75 7.72
C GLY A 539 43.69 43.86 7.80
N ILE A 540 44.50 43.79 6.74
CA ILE A 540 45.77 43.03 6.75
C ILE A 540 46.71 43.60 7.81
N ASP A 541 46.83 44.93 7.87
CA ASP A 541 47.64 45.62 8.87
C ASP A 541 47.16 45.34 10.30
N TYR A 542 45.84 45.39 10.56
CA TYR A 542 45.27 45.02 11.85
C TYR A 542 45.60 43.58 12.26
N CYS A 543 45.39 42.60 11.37
CA CYS A 543 45.72 41.20 11.64
C CYS A 543 47.21 41.04 11.96
N THR A 544 48.09 41.76 11.26
CA THR A 544 49.53 41.75 11.51
C THR A 544 49.88 42.34 12.87
N GLN A 545 49.27 43.47 13.24
CA GLN A 545 49.48 44.11 14.54
C GLN A 545 48.97 43.25 15.71
N GLN A 546 47.85 42.54 15.51
CA GLN A 546 47.29 41.64 16.52
C GLN A 546 47.92 40.24 16.51
N ALA A 547 48.83 39.94 15.57
CA ALA A 547 49.31 38.58 15.34
C ALA A 547 49.94 37.95 16.59
N SER A 548 50.80 38.70 17.29
CA SER A 548 51.42 38.19 18.52
C SER A 548 50.43 38.08 19.69
N ALA A 549 49.51 39.04 19.83
CA ALA A 549 48.57 39.09 20.96
C ALA A 549 47.48 38.01 20.86
N LEU A 550 47.03 37.72 19.64
CA LEU A 550 45.96 36.77 19.35
C LEU A 550 46.48 35.49 18.68
N ASN A 551 47.80 35.25 18.67
CA ASN A 551 48.45 34.11 18.01
C ASN A 551 47.92 33.85 16.59
N ILE A 552 47.78 34.90 15.78
CA ILE A 552 47.24 34.81 14.41
C ILE A 552 48.32 34.23 13.51
N THR A 553 47.94 33.25 12.70
CA THR A 553 48.89 32.51 11.86
C THR A 553 48.49 32.49 10.40
N ALA A 554 47.24 32.79 10.10
CA ALA A 554 46.73 32.90 8.74
C ALA A 554 45.76 34.08 8.61
N ILE A 555 45.77 34.71 7.43
CA ILE A 555 44.74 35.63 6.97
C ILE A 555 43.91 34.91 5.92
N SER A 556 42.61 34.81 6.16
CA SER A 556 41.61 34.24 5.25
C SER A 556 40.89 35.39 4.54
N GLY A 557 41.22 35.62 3.28
CA GLY A 557 40.61 36.65 2.45
C GLY A 557 39.84 36.05 1.27
N SER A 558 38.55 35.75 1.47
CA SER A 558 37.68 35.24 0.40
C SER A 558 37.18 36.38 -0.51
N ILE A 559 38.12 37.22 -0.97
CA ILE A 559 37.90 38.49 -1.68
C ILE A 559 38.84 38.55 -2.89
N GLY A 560 38.36 39.11 -4.00
CA GLY A 560 39.16 39.44 -5.17
C GLY A 560 38.69 40.76 -5.81
N ASP A 561 39.55 41.39 -6.60
CA ASP A 561 39.24 42.64 -7.31
C ASP A 561 38.38 42.44 -8.58
N GLY A 562 38.02 41.18 -8.90
CA GLY A 562 37.20 40.81 -10.05
C GLY A 562 37.90 41.05 -11.40
N LYS A 563 39.23 41.17 -11.41
CA LYS A 563 40.04 41.32 -12.63
C LYS A 563 41.00 40.17 -12.78
N ILE A 564 41.35 39.83 -14.01
CA ILE A 564 42.29 38.74 -14.27
C ILE A 564 43.69 39.31 -14.44
N HIS A 565 44.59 38.89 -13.55
CA HIS A 565 45.99 39.29 -13.55
C HIS A 565 46.89 38.07 -13.78
N THR A 566 48.00 38.33 -14.45
CA THR A 566 49.14 37.44 -14.66
C THR A 566 50.31 37.89 -13.79
N ALA A 567 51.43 37.17 -13.86
CA ALA A 567 52.63 37.51 -13.10
C ALA A 567 53.21 38.89 -13.48
N THR A 568 52.86 39.44 -14.66
CA THR A 568 53.43 40.70 -15.17
C THR A 568 52.61 41.94 -14.87
N ASP A 569 51.35 41.79 -14.45
CA ASP A 569 50.40 42.90 -14.24
C ASP A 569 49.67 42.82 -12.89
N CYS A 570 50.11 41.93 -11.99
CA CYS A 570 49.60 41.87 -10.63
C CYS A 570 49.85 43.21 -9.89
N PRO A 571 48.80 43.86 -9.33
CA PRO A 571 48.95 45.11 -8.60
C PRO A 571 49.82 44.98 -7.34
N GLU A 572 50.46 46.07 -6.91
CA GLU A 572 51.41 46.01 -5.78
C GLU A 572 50.94 46.76 -4.51
N PHE A 573 49.73 47.33 -4.50
CA PHE A 573 49.34 48.29 -3.45
C PHE A 573 49.05 47.65 -2.08
N LEU A 574 48.87 46.33 -1.99
CA LEU A 574 48.80 45.59 -0.72
C LEU A 574 50.12 44.90 -0.35
N GLU A 575 51.12 44.87 -1.25
CA GLU A 575 52.40 44.17 -1.03
C GLU A 575 53.08 44.56 0.28
N PRO A 576 53.16 45.86 0.67
CA PRO A 576 53.78 46.22 1.94
C PRO A 576 53.09 45.60 3.17
N ALA A 577 51.76 45.45 3.12
CA ALA A 577 51.01 44.83 4.22
C ALA A 577 51.10 43.29 4.18
N LEU A 578 51.11 42.70 2.98
CA LEU A 578 51.30 41.26 2.78
C LEU A 578 52.71 40.82 3.21
N ASP A 579 53.73 41.61 2.89
CA ASP A 579 55.11 41.39 3.32
C ASP A 579 55.25 41.53 4.83
N ALA A 580 54.63 42.56 5.43
CA ALA A 580 54.58 42.72 6.87
C ALA A 580 53.91 41.52 7.57
N ALA A 581 52.76 41.05 7.06
CA ALA A 581 52.08 39.86 7.58
C ALA A 581 52.99 38.62 7.50
N SER A 582 53.57 38.37 6.32
CA SER A 582 54.46 37.23 6.07
C SER A 582 55.70 37.26 6.97
N SER A 583 56.30 38.43 7.17
CA SER A 583 57.47 38.64 8.04
C SER A 583 57.17 38.36 9.53
N GLN A 584 55.91 38.45 9.94
CA GLN A 584 55.44 38.13 11.29
C GLN A 584 54.96 36.68 11.44
N GLY A 585 55.12 35.85 10.40
CA GLY A 585 54.66 34.46 10.44
C GLY A 585 53.16 34.30 10.18
N VAL A 586 52.49 35.33 9.65
CA VAL A 586 51.07 35.27 9.25
C VAL A 586 50.97 34.99 7.76
N THR A 587 50.41 33.84 7.39
CA THR A 587 50.27 33.42 5.99
C THR A 587 48.98 33.98 5.36
N PRO A 588 49.05 34.84 4.34
CA PRO A 588 47.85 35.34 3.66
C PRO A 588 47.36 34.35 2.60
N VAL A 589 46.06 34.05 2.60
CA VAL A 589 45.42 33.17 1.63
C VAL A 589 44.24 33.90 1.01
N PHE A 590 44.20 33.97 -0.33
CA PHE A 590 43.18 34.70 -1.07
C PHE A 590 42.54 33.86 -2.18
N ALA A 591 41.29 34.18 -2.49
CA ALA A 591 40.52 33.48 -3.52
C ALA A 591 41.05 33.83 -4.92
N THR A 592 41.24 32.83 -5.79
CA THR A 592 41.71 33.09 -7.16
C THR A 592 40.66 33.75 -8.06
N GLY A 593 39.38 33.65 -7.70
CA GLY A 593 38.26 34.25 -8.42
C GLY A 593 37.41 33.25 -9.19
N ASN A 594 36.23 33.71 -9.64
CA ASN A 594 35.14 32.86 -10.12
C ASN A 594 34.76 33.15 -11.60
N ASP A 595 35.71 33.65 -12.39
CA ASP A 595 35.48 34.14 -13.76
C ASP A 595 35.75 33.09 -14.85
N ALA A 596 36.06 31.85 -14.48
CA ALA A 596 36.48 30.77 -15.38
C ALA A 596 37.72 31.12 -16.23
N ALA A 597 38.59 32.00 -15.74
CA ALA A 597 39.78 32.41 -16.48
C ALA A 597 40.82 31.28 -16.52
N GLY A 598 41.40 31.01 -17.69
CA GLY A 598 42.39 29.94 -17.89
C GLY A 598 43.85 30.36 -17.80
N PHE A 599 44.14 31.64 -17.52
CA PHE A 599 45.47 32.23 -17.72
C PHE A 599 45.93 33.20 -16.62
N GLY A 600 45.10 33.47 -15.62
CA GLY A 600 45.38 34.43 -14.55
C GLY A 600 44.35 34.33 -13.42
N VAL A 601 44.63 35.02 -12.33
CA VAL A 601 43.83 35.01 -11.08
C VAL A 601 43.56 36.44 -10.61
N ASN A 602 42.63 36.63 -9.67
CA ASN A 602 42.33 37.95 -9.10
C ASN A 602 43.46 38.46 -8.18
N TYR A 603 43.50 39.77 -7.96
CA TYR A 603 44.29 40.35 -6.88
C TYR A 603 43.45 40.33 -5.58
N PRO A 604 43.99 39.94 -4.40
CA PRO A 604 45.41 39.76 -4.07
C PRO A 604 46.05 38.41 -4.41
N ALA A 605 45.27 37.39 -4.82
CA ALA A 605 45.76 36.03 -5.04
C ALA A 605 46.86 35.90 -6.11
N CYS A 606 47.03 36.89 -7.01
CA CYS A 606 48.14 36.90 -7.96
C CYS A 606 49.51 37.27 -7.35
N SER A 607 49.53 37.76 -6.10
CA SER A 607 50.75 38.14 -5.39
C SER A 607 51.53 36.92 -4.94
N THR A 608 52.85 36.94 -5.10
CA THR A 608 53.75 35.89 -4.64
C THR A 608 53.86 35.80 -3.11
N LEU A 609 53.31 36.78 -2.38
CA LEU A 609 53.24 36.80 -0.92
C LEU A 609 51.94 36.17 -0.38
N THR A 610 51.12 35.61 -1.26
CA THR A 610 49.85 34.99 -0.90
C THR A 610 49.79 33.56 -1.41
N ILE A 611 48.95 32.74 -0.78
CA ILE A 611 48.50 31.48 -1.35
C ILE A 611 47.16 31.74 -2.06
N GLY A 612 47.16 31.59 -3.38
CA GLY A 612 45.97 31.62 -4.23
C GLY A 612 45.21 30.29 -4.18
N ALA A 613 44.03 30.29 -3.54
CA ALA A 613 43.19 29.09 -3.42
C ALA A 613 42.08 29.05 -4.48
N GLY A 614 42.08 28.00 -5.29
CA GLY A 614 41.04 27.66 -6.26
C GLY A 614 40.08 26.58 -5.74
N ALA A 615 38.97 26.37 -6.45
CA ALA A 615 37.90 25.48 -6.02
C ALA A 615 37.88 24.14 -6.77
N SER A 616 37.69 23.06 -6.03
CA SER A 616 37.35 21.73 -6.55
C SER A 616 36.00 21.23 -6.00
N ASP A 617 35.38 20.30 -6.73
CA ASP A 617 34.19 19.59 -6.26
C ASP A 617 34.55 18.37 -5.40
N LYS A 618 33.52 17.68 -4.90
CA LYS A 618 33.67 16.49 -4.04
C LYS A 618 34.30 15.29 -4.77
N ASN A 619 34.32 15.29 -6.10
CA ASN A 619 34.91 14.25 -6.95
C ASN A 619 36.35 14.58 -7.39
N ASP A 620 36.99 15.59 -6.79
CA ASP A 620 38.32 16.11 -7.21
C ASP A 620 38.33 16.71 -8.63
N ASN A 621 37.17 17.04 -9.18
CA ASN A 621 37.15 17.82 -10.41
C ASN A 621 37.38 19.28 -10.08
N LEU A 622 38.17 19.94 -10.93
CA LEU A 622 38.28 21.39 -10.93
C LEU A 622 36.89 22.02 -11.14
N TRP A 623 36.50 22.97 -10.29
CA TRP A 623 35.25 23.68 -10.48
C TRP A 623 35.36 24.57 -11.74
N PRO A 624 34.46 24.46 -12.74
CA PRO A 624 34.65 25.14 -14.02
C PRO A 624 34.79 26.66 -13.96
N ASN A 625 34.28 27.29 -12.90
CA ASN A 625 34.34 28.73 -12.72
C ASN A 625 35.59 29.21 -11.99
N THR A 626 36.43 28.32 -11.46
CA THR A 626 37.67 28.73 -10.80
C THR A 626 38.60 29.39 -11.81
N ASN A 627 39.18 30.52 -11.43
CA ASN A 627 40.29 31.10 -12.17
C ASN A 627 41.53 30.21 -12.02
N GLN A 628 42.30 30.11 -13.10
CA GLN A 628 43.42 29.20 -13.29
C GLN A 628 44.59 29.97 -13.90
N GLY A 629 45.78 29.42 -13.76
CA GLY A 629 46.99 29.91 -14.40
C GLY A 629 48.21 29.52 -13.57
N PRO A 630 49.41 29.98 -13.96
CA PRO A 630 50.63 29.71 -13.22
C PRO A 630 50.67 30.27 -11.79
N LEU A 631 49.71 31.15 -11.44
CA LEU A 631 49.57 31.80 -10.13
C LEU A 631 48.49 31.17 -9.24
N LEU A 632 47.91 30.03 -9.66
CA LEU A 632 47.04 29.23 -8.80
C LEU A 632 47.93 28.26 -8.01
N ASP A 633 47.96 28.39 -6.69
CA ASP A 633 48.85 27.58 -5.83
C ASP A 633 48.21 26.26 -5.42
N ILE A 634 46.94 26.30 -4.99
CA ILE A 634 46.29 25.13 -4.39
C ILE A 634 44.80 25.06 -4.74
N LEU A 635 44.27 23.84 -4.81
CA LEU A 635 42.84 23.57 -4.88
C LEU A 635 42.34 23.07 -3.54
N ALA A 636 41.18 23.56 -3.12
CA ALA A 636 40.46 23.05 -1.97
C ALA A 636 38.95 22.96 -2.27
N PRO A 637 38.19 22.21 -1.45
CA PRO A 637 36.76 22.05 -1.66
C PRO A 637 36.03 23.40 -1.71
N GLY A 638 35.38 23.66 -2.83
CA GLY A 638 34.70 24.93 -3.09
C GLY A 638 33.32 24.79 -3.73
N VAL A 639 32.81 23.57 -3.94
CA VAL A 639 31.49 23.32 -4.55
C VAL A 639 30.54 22.67 -3.56
N ASP A 640 29.34 23.24 -3.45
CA ASP A 640 28.25 22.80 -2.58
C ASP A 640 28.69 22.66 -1.12
N ILE A 641 29.37 23.70 -0.63
CA ILE A 641 29.89 23.78 0.74
C ILE A 641 28.82 24.35 1.66
N ASN A 642 28.29 23.51 2.54
CA ASN A 642 27.37 23.92 3.59
C ASN A 642 28.15 24.54 4.76
N SER A 643 27.80 25.73 5.24
CA SER A 643 28.43 26.35 6.41
C SER A 643 27.46 27.32 7.08
N THR A 644 27.87 27.91 8.19
CA THR A 644 27.08 28.82 9.01
C THR A 644 26.66 30.08 8.25
N ILE A 645 25.46 30.58 8.49
CA ILE A 645 24.99 31.89 8.02
C ILE A 645 24.30 32.60 9.20
N VAL A 646 24.05 33.91 9.06
CA VAL A 646 23.50 34.73 10.16
C VAL A 646 22.18 34.15 10.67
N GLY A 647 21.97 34.19 11.99
CA GLY A 647 20.72 33.80 12.64
C GLY A 647 20.65 32.31 13.00
N GLU A 648 21.78 31.73 13.44
CA GLU A 648 21.88 30.31 13.84
C GLU A 648 21.54 29.30 12.72
N MET A 649 21.66 29.74 11.47
CA MET A 649 21.28 28.96 10.28
C MET A 649 22.51 28.43 9.53
N TYR A 650 22.28 27.52 8.59
CA TYR A 650 23.30 27.02 7.67
C TYR A 650 22.87 27.23 6.22
N GLY A 651 23.83 27.45 5.33
CA GLY A 651 23.62 27.70 3.90
C GLY A 651 24.70 27.08 3.03
N VAL A 652 24.33 26.74 1.80
CA VAL A 652 25.22 26.10 0.81
C VAL A 652 25.75 27.14 -0.19
N ARG A 653 27.06 27.14 -0.42
CA ARG A 653 27.71 28.04 -1.38
C ARG A 653 28.74 27.30 -2.24
N SER A 654 28.95 27.83 -3.44
CA SER A 654 29.97 27.37 -4.37
C SER A 654 30.83 28.56 -4.82
N GLY A 655 32.14 28.41 -4.77
CA GLY A 655 33.09 29.49 -5.02
C GLY A 655 34.53 29.09 -4.71
N THR A 656 35.49 29.90 -5.18
CA THR A 656 36.84 29.95 -4.59
C THR A 656 36.79 30.51 -3.16
N SER A 657 35.76 31.28 -2.82
CA SER A 657 35.53 31.81 -1.47
C SER A 657 35.39 30.73 -0.38
N PRO A 658 34.62 29.63 -0.54
CA PRO A 658 34.68 28.49 0.38
C PRO A 658 35.98 27.66 0.36
N ALA A 659 36.80 27.74 -0.68
CA ALA A 659 38.07 27.01 -0.75
C ALA A 659 39.15 27.63 0.17
N VAL A 660 39.25 28.96 0.19
CA VAL A 660 40.17 29.72 1.06
C VAL A 660 40.14 29.29 2.54
N PRO A 661 38.97 29.21 3.23
CA PRO A 661 38.92 28.83 4.64
C PRO A 661 39.27 27.36 4.90
N HIS A 662 39.19 26.48 3.90
CA HIS A 662 39.73 25.12 4.05
C HIS A 662 41.26 25.14 4.15
N VAL A 663 41.92 25.99 3.34
CA VAL A 663 43.38 26.16 3.36
C VAL A 663 43.81 26.83 4.66
N THR A 664 43.17 27.93 5.08
CA THR A 664 43.56 28.62 6.32
C THR A 664 43.29 27.81 7.58
N GLY A 665 42.19 27.05 7.62
CA GLY A 665 41.96 26.06 8.68
C GLY A 665 43.06 25.00 8.72
N THR A 666 43.52 24.51 7.55
CA THR A 666 44.63 23.55 7.48
C THR A 666 45.94 24.16 7.98
N ILE A 667 46.23 25.43 7.66
CA ILE A 667 47.39 26.16 8.19
C ILE A 667 47.32 26.24 9.73
N ALA A 668 46.13 26.46 10.31
CA ALA A 668 45.96 26.48 11.75
C ALA A 668 46.26 25.12 12.41
N LEU A 669 45.79 24.02 11.81
CA LEU A 669 46.15 22.66 12.25
C LEU A 669 47.67 22.43 12.16
N LEU A 670 48.29 22.78 11.04
CA LEU A 670 49.73 22.62 10.82
C LEU A 670 50.55 23.43 11.83
N ARG A 671 50.13 24.66 12.15
CA ARG A 671 50.81 25.50 13.13
C ARG A 671 50.77 24.89 14.53
N GLN A 672 49.62 24.37 14.96
CA GLN A 672 49.55 23.70 16.26
C GLN A 672 50.44 22.45 16.28
N ALA A 673 50.43 21.64 15.21
CA ALA A 673 51.24 20.43 15.09
C ALA A 673 52.76 20.73 15.06
N LYS A 674 53.15 21.83 14.41
CA LYS A 674 54.55 22.25 14.23
C LYS A 674 54.70 23.76 14.47
N PRO A 675 54.78 24.20 15.74
CA PRO A 675 54.89 25.62 16.08
C PRO A 675 56.13 26.33 15.49
N SER A 676 57.19 25.56 15.18
CA SER A 676 58.46 26.06 14.66
C SER A 676 58.55 26.17 13.12
N LEU A 677 57.50 25.83 12.37
CA LEU A 677 57.47 26.04 10.92
C LEU A 677 57.61 27.55 10.64
N ALA A 678 58.75 28.00 10.11
CA ALA A 678 58.87 29.36 9.60
C ALA A 678 58.14 29.46 8.25
N ASN A 679 57.58 30.63 7.93
CA ASN A 679 56.83 30.90 6.69
C ASN A 679 57.67 30.88 5.40
N THR A 680 58.87 30.31 5.42
CA THR A 680 59.76 30.24 4.26
C THR A 680 59.83 28.80 3.77
N ASP A 681 59.14 28.55 2.67
CA ASP A 681 59.26 27.40 1.76
C ASP A 681 58.73 26.02 2.21
N GLU A 682 58.13 25.86 3.41
CA GLU A 682 57.69 24.55 3.93
C GLU A 682 56.21 24.42 4.39
N ILE A 683 55.36 25.42 4.16
CA ILE A 683 53.88 25.28 4.25
C ILE A 683 53.33 25.41 2.84
#